data_AF-A0A3N2RVI6-F1
#
_entry.id   AF-A0A3N2RVI6-F1
#
_cell.length_a   1.000
_cell.length_b   1.000
_cell.length_c   1.000
_cell.angle_alpha   90.00
_cell.angle_beta   90.00
_cell.angle_gamma   90.00
#
_symmetry.space_group_name_H-M   'P 1'
#
loop_
_entity.id
_entity.type
_entity.pdbx_description
1 polymer ?
#
loop_
_entity_poly.entity_id
_entity_poly.type
_entity_poly.pdbx_seq_one_letter_code
_entity_poly.pdbx_strand_id
1 'polypeptide(L)'
;MNNQHRVLSSCTLPNGTELKNRLFMAPMTTCSGYYDGSVSSELVEYYRARAGLIGTIIVECCFVDDLGLAFPGALGIDSDDKIAGLAKIAEAIKSKGSKALLQIYHGGRMVDPKLIGGRTPVGPSAVAAPRDGAATPVALTTEEVEGMVGKFGDAVRRAIQAGFDGVEIHGANTYLIQQFYSPNSNQRDDEWGGSRDNRAKFPLAVLDITHKMVRQYADDAFIIGYRFSPEEMEVPGIRFDDTMYLLEKLAARGLDYLHFSVGATLRPSIVDTTDPTPLIEKYVAMRSETLAQVPVMGVGGVVNDSDIESAMDHGYDLIAVGRACIAYPDWAERIADGQTLDLFIDSTQREALNIPEPLWRFSLVEAMIRDMSVSVSKFKPGVFVEKVQDEAGELVINVSLETDRIADIELTGGVDQDVEFVTSFEEIRSRILDANTPHVDAISGATSQSEAVKKAVSKAMVKSSKALVAEEGGDTAAPKSYDVVVVGSGGAGLAAAIQAHDDGARVLIVEKMPTIGGNTIKASAGMNAAETRFQRVKGIQDSKELFYEETLKGGKNKNNPALLRRFVETAPQAIEWLADRGIMLNDITTTGGMSIDRTHRPKDGSAVGGYLISGLVRNVTKRQIDVMLDTSVVDIVMEEGEVAAVRLLTDEQETVTIQTRSIIVATGGFSANSEMVVKYRPDLAGFVTTNHKGATGGGIALLERIGAGTVDMGEIQIHPTVEQKTSYLVSESIRGGGAILVNQKGNRFFNEMETRDKVSAAIIALPEHYAYIVFDEHVRVKNKAADEYIAKGLVTSASTPAELAAKLGLDAEAFQATLTRYNGFVEKQDDEEFGRKTALRAPLNEGPFHAIQIAPGVHHTMGGVTINTDTCVLNANKQAIPGAYAAGEVVGGIHGGNRIGGNAVADIIIFGTLAGRQAAQRAQQVPWAMLESA
;
A
#
# COMPACT_ATOMS: atom_id res chain seq x y z
N MET A 1 19.48 -20.81 40.51
CA MET A 1 20.07 -22.04 39.92
C MET A 1 19.83 -21.92 38.43
N ASN A 2 20.88 -21.88 37.62
CA ASN A 2 20.81 -21.70 36.16
C ASN A 2 20.02 -22.88 35.54
N ASN A 3 18.76 -22.65 35.19
CA ASN A 3 18.03 -23.55 34.30
C ASN A 3 18.55 -23.26 32.89
N GLN A 4 19.49 -24.06 32.40
CA GLN A 4 19.83 -24.02 30.97
C GLN A 4 18.59 -24.51 30.20
N HIS A 5 17.97 -23.63 29.42
CA HIS A 5 16.87 -24.01 28.52
C HIS A 5 17.31 -25.19 27.64
N ARG A 6 16.59 -26.31 27.68
CA ARG A 6 16.94 -27.55 26.94
C ARG A 6 17.10 -27.27 25.45
N VAL A 7 16.29 -26.35 24.90
CA VAL A 7 16.32 -25.96 23.51
C VAL A 7 17.61 -25.21 23.11
N LEU A 8 18.30 -24.57 24.06
CA LEU A 8 19.55 -23.83 23.83
C LEU A 8 20.80 -24.72 23.92
N SER A 9 20.64 -26.01 24.25
CA SER A 9 21.74 -26.98 24.24
C SER A 9 22.13 -27.40 22.82
N SER A 10 23.42 -27.65 22.58
CA SER A 10 23.87 -28.16 21.29
C SER A 10 23.27 -29.53 20.97
N CYS A 11 23.14 -29.81 19.67
CA CYS A 11 22.57 -31.04 19.17
C CYS A 11 23.41 -31.53 17.98
N THR A 12 23.77 -32.81 17.97
CA THR A 12 24.50 -33.43 16.86
C THR A 12 23.51 -34.13 15.94
N LEU A 13 23.52 -33.77 14.66
CA LEU A 13 22.72 -34.41 13.62
C LEU A 13 23.32 -35.77 13.21
N PRO A 14 22.53 -36.66 12.57
CA PRO A 14 23.00 -37.97 12.09
C PRO A 14 24.29 -37.95 11.24
N ASN A 15 24.50 -36.93 10.39
CA ASN A 15 25.75 -36.75 9.64
C ASN A 15 26.96 -36.30 10.49
N GLY A 16 26.79 -36.07 11.79
CA GLY A 16 27.84 -35.61 12.70
C GLY A 16 27.96 -34.09 12.82
N THR A 17 27.15 -33.31 12.09
CA THR A 17 27.17 -31.85 12.19
C THR A 17 26.62 -31.39 13.55
N GLU A 18 27.38 -30.58 14.25
CA GLU A 18 26.96 -29.96 15.51
C GLU A 18 26.18 -28.67 15.24
N LEU A 19 24.94 -28.64 15.72
CA LEU A 19 24.13 -27.44 15.85
C LEU A 19 24.37 -26.80 17.21
N LYS A 20 24.62 -25.49 17.24
CA LYS A 20 24.83 -24.77 18.50
C LYS A 20 23.62 -24.78 19.43
N ASN A 21 22.41 -24.95 18.89
CA ASN A 21 21.18 -25.19 19.63
C ASN A 21 20.11 -25.85 18.76
N ARG A 22 18.97 -26.17 19.37
CA ARG A 22 17.83 -26.88 18.76
C ARG A 22 16.79 -25.94 18.12
N LEU A 23 17.11 -24.64 17.97
CA LEU A 23 16.22 -23.62 17.41
C LEU A 23 16.48 -23.40 15.92
N PHE A 24 15.38 -23.44 15.16
CA PHE A 24 15.36 -23.16 13.74
C PHE A 24 14.45 -21.98 13.44
N MET A 25 14.83 -21.12 12.50
CA MET A 25 13.87 -20.24 11.83
C MET A 25 13.20 -21.03 10.70
N ALA A 26 11.87 -21.05 10.71
CA ALA A 26 11.07 -21.76 9.72
C ALA A 26 11.16 -21.07 8.34
N PRO A 27 11.12 -21.84 7.23
CA PRO A 27 11.10 -21.27 5.88
C PRO A 27 9.75 -20.64 5.60
N MET A 28 9.73 -19.31 5.53
CA MET A 28 8.56 -18.47 5.27
C MET A 28 8.80 -17.66 4.00
N THR A 29 7.98 -17.89 2.99
CA THR A 29 8.05 -17.16 1.72
C THR A 29 7.79 -15.68 1.96
N THR A 30 8.76 -14.85 1.59
CA THR A 30 8.74 -13.40 1.82
C THR A 30 8.17 -12.64 0.63
N CYS A 31 7.99 -13.30 -0.51
CA CYS A 31 7.49 -12.72 -1.77
C CYS A 31 8.35 -11.54 -2.26
N SER A 32 9.63 -11.50 -1.87
CA SER A 32 10.52 -10.33 -2.02
C SER A 32 11.70 -10.54 -2.96
N GLY A 33 11.72 -11.66 -3.71
CA GLY A 33 12.58 -11.83 -4.87
C GLY A 33 12.16 -10.93 -6.03
N TYR A 34 13.09 -10.66 -6.95
CA TYR A 34 12.76 -10.00 -8.21
C TYR A 34 11.90 -10.91 -9.09
N TYR A 35 11.32 -10.35 -10.16
CA TYR A 35 10.39 -11.07 -11.05
C TYR A 35 10.97 -12.35 -11.67
N ASP A 36 12.30 -12.43 -11.77
CA ASP A 36 13.05 -13.57 -12.30
C ASP A 36 13.49 -14.56 -11.22
N GLY A 37 13.06 -14.38 -9.97
CA GLY A 37 13.47 -15.17 -8.80
C GLY A 37 14.83 -14.79 -8.22
N SER A 38 15.49 -13.71 -8.68
CA SER A 38 16.77 -13.29 -8.11
C SER A 38 16.63 -12.57 -6.76
N VAL A 39 17.68 -12.63 -5.94
CA VAL A 39 17.71 -12.11 -4.58
C VAL A 39 17.75 -10.57 -4.55
N SER A 40 16.85 -9.96 -3.77
CA SER A 40 16.87 -8.53 -3.46
C SER A 40 17.77 -8.20 -2.26
N SER A 41 18.22 -6.94 -2.15
CA SER A 41 19.04 -6.50 -1.01
C SER A 41 18.26 -6.51 0.31
N GLU A 42 16.96 -6.21 0.27
CA GLU A 42 16.08 -6.22 1.45
C GLU A 42 16.01 -7.62 2.07
N LEU A 43 16.00 -8.66 1.23
CA LEU A 43 15.97 -10.05 1.67
C LEU A 43 17.26 -10.48 2.39
N VAL A 44 18.41 -9.97 1.93
CA VAL A 44 19.70 -10.20 2.60
C VAL A 44 19.70 -9.61 4.00
N GLU A 45 19.19 -8.38 4.17
CA GLU A 45 19.08 -7.75 5.49
C GLU A 45 18.05 -8.44 6.39
N TYR A 46 16.92 -8.88 5.83
CA TYR A 46 15.87 -9.61 6.56
C TYR A 46 16.43 -10.87 7.24
N TYR A 47 17.18 -11.70 6.50
CA TYR A 47 17.82 -12.89 7.07
C TYR A 47 18.99 -12.55 7.99
N ARG A 48 19.76 -11.49 7.70
CA ARG A 48 20.85 -11.03 8.59
C ARG A 48 20.33 -10.63 9.97
N ALA A 49 19.20 -9.92 10.02
CA ALA A 49 18.61 -9.42 11.25
C ALA A 49 18.09 -10.53 12.17
N ARG A 50 17.78 -11.72 11.62
CA ARG A 50 17.23 -12.89 12.34
C ARG A 50 18.28 -13.97 12.64
N ALA A 51 19.51 -13.75 12.17
CA ALA A 51 20.65 -14.61 12.45
C ALA A 51 21.39 -14.12 13.70
N GLY A 52 21.95 -15.04 14.49
CA GLY A 52 22.41 -14.71 15.83
C GLY A 52 22.19 -15.88 16.75
N LEU A 53 21.42 -15.75 17.83
CA LEU A 53 21.22 -16.86 18.76
C LEU A 53 20.48 -18.05 18.12
N ILE A 54 19.60 -17.84 17.14
CA ILE A 54 18.97 -18.96 16.39
C ILE A 54 20.05 -19.87 15.78
N GLY A 55 19.95 -21.18 16.04
CA GLY A 55 20.87 -22.23 15.62
C GLY A 55 21.04 -22.29 14.11
N THR A 56 19.89 -22.41 13.43
CA THR A 56 19.81 -22.67 12.00
C THR A 56 18.67 -21.85 11.38
N ILE A 57 18.90 -21.28 10.21
CA ILE A 57 17.87 -20.57 9.43
C ILE A 57 17.62 -21.34 8.14
N ILE A 58 16.36 -21.69 7.90
CA ILE A 58 15.93 -22.26 6.63
C ILE A 58 15.36 -21.12 5.80
N VAL A 59 16.08 -20.76 4.74
CA VAL A 59 15.62 -19.79 3.75
C VAL A 59 14.39 -20.33 3.04
N GLU A 60 13.49 -19.42 2.67
CA GLU A 60 12.24 -19.71 1.99
C GLU A 60 12.34 -20.65 0.78
N CYS A 61 11.19 -21.16 0.35
CA CYS A 61 11.11 -22.11 -0.75
C CYS A 61 11.64 -21.50 -2.06
N CYS A 62 12.66 -22.13 -2.64
CA CYS A 62 13.27 -21.76 -3.91
C CYS A 62 12.84 -22.71 -5.02
N PHE A 63 12.23 -22.18 -6.09
CA PHE A 63 11.71 -23.02 -7.18
C PHE A 63 12.86 -23.60 -8.01
N VAL A 64 12.82 -24.91 -8.26
CA VAL A 64 13.87 -25.63 -9.01
C VAL A 64 13.65 -25.60 -10.53
N ASP A 65 12.50 -25.08 -10.97
CA ASP A 65 12.07 -25.01 -12.36
C ASP A 65 11.18 -23.80 -12.58
N ASP A 66 11.22 -23.21 -13.78
CA ASP A 66 10.46 -22.01 -14.13
C ASP A 66 8.94 -22.26 -14.25
N LEU A 67 8.51 -23.52 -14.29
CA LEU A 67 7.11 -23.96 -14.13
C LEU A 67 6.73 -24.25 -12.68
N GLY A 68 7.65 -24.10 -11.74
CA GLY A 68 7.50 -24.42 -10.33
C GLY A 68 7.13 -23.24 -9.42
N LEU A 69 7.01 -22.02 -9.97
CA LEU A 69 6.77 -20.79 -9.21
C LEU A 69 5.36 -20.74 -8.61
N ALA A 70 5.23 -20.99 -7.31
CA ALA A 70 3.93 -21.00 -6.61
C ALA A 70 3.55 -19.70 -5.88
N PHE A 71 4.48 -18.74 -5.78
CA PHE A 71 4.24 -17.46 -5.10
C PHE A 71 4.82 -16.31 -5.90
N PRO A 72 4.17 -15.13 -5.93
CA PRO A 72 4.79 -13.93 -6.49
C PRO A 72 6.06 -13.60 -5.70
N GLY A 73 7.16 -13.32 -6.41
CA GLY A 73 8.43 -12.96 -5.79
C GLY A 73 9.09 -14.06 -4.95
N ALA A 74 8.76 -15.34 -5.16
CA ALA A 74 9.57 -16.43 -4.61
C ALA A 74 10.96 -16.47 -5.26
N LEU A 75 11.95 -16.98 -4.53
CA LEU A 75 13.31 -17.13 -5.02
C LEU A 75 13.44 -18.29 -6.01
N GLY A 76 14.33 -18.14 -7.00
CA GLY A 76 14.69 -19.19 -7.94
C GLY A 76 15.99 -19.88 -7.57
N ILE A 77 16.07 -21.17 -7.88
CA ILE A 77 17.32 -21.95 -7.93
C ILE A 77 17.37 -22.86 -9.18
N ASP A 78 16.60 -22.46 -10.18
CA ASP A 78 16.41 -23.10 -11.48
C ASP A 78 17.61 -22.90 -12.42
N SER A 79 18.43 -21.87 -12.19
CA SER A 79 19.55 -21.50 -13.06
C SER A 79 20.80 -21.01 -12.29
N ASP A 80 21.97 -21.06 -12.94
CA ASP A 80 23.27 -20.77 -12.31
C ASP A 80 23.47 -19.28 -11.99
N ASP A 81 22.75 -18.36 -12.64
CA ASP A 81 22.78 -16.92 -12.32
C ASP A 81 22.21 -16.61 -10.93
N LYS A 82 21.43 -17.51 -10.33
CA LYS A 82 20.88 -17.34 -8.98
C LYS A 82 21.92 -17.53 -7.88
N ILE A 83 23.02 -18.25 -8.16
CA ILE A 83 24.06 -18.61 -7.18
C ILE A 83 24.61 -17.37 -6.47
N ALA A 84 24.97 -16.32 -7.22
CA ALA A 84 25.61 -15.14 -6.65
C ALA A 84 24.69 -14.35 -5.72
N GLY A 85 23.38 -14.31 -6.00
CA GLY A 85 22.40 -13.68 -5.12
C GLY A 85 22.17 -14.51 -3.86
N LEU A 86 21.94 -15.81 -4.03
CA LEU A 86 21.74 -16.77 -2.95
C LEU A 86 22.95 -16.84 -2.00
N ALA A 87 24.17 -16.70 -2.53
CA ALA A 87 25.39 -16.65 -1.73
C ALA A 87 25.43 -15.50 -0.73
N LYS A 88 24.85 -14.34 -1.09
CA LYS A 88 24.75 -13.20 -0.17
C LYS A 88 23.84 -13.50 1.02
N ILE A 89 22.78 -14.28 0.82
CA ILE A 89 21.89 -14.70 1.92
C ILE A 89 22.63 -15.69 2.82
N ALA A 90 23.27 -16.71 2.25
CA ALA A 90 24.05 -17.69 3.01
C ALA A 90 25.14 -17.01 3.84
N GLU A 91 25.90 -16.09 3.23
CA GLU A 91 26.92 -15.29 3.91
C GLU A 91 26.33 -14.42 5.03
N ALA A 92 25.21 -13.73 4.77
CA ALA A 92 24.56 -12.88 5.76
C ALA A 92 24.14 -13.66 7.02
N ILE A 93 23.54 -14.84 6.85
CA ILE A 93 23.15 -15.73 7.95
C ILE A 93 24.39 -16.23 8.70
N LYS A 94 25.37 -16.77 7.96
CA LYS A 94 26.58 -17.39 8.54
C LYS A 94 27.49 -16.39 9.23
N SER A 95 27.48 -15.12 8.81
CA SER A 95 28.25 -14.04 9.44
C SER A 95 27.86 -13.78 10.90
N LYS A 96 26.65 -14.21 11.32
CA LYS A 96 26.16 -14.13 12.70
C LYS A 96 26.25 -15.47 13.45
N GLY A 97 26.89 -16.48 12.84
CA GLY A 97 27.14 -17.79 13.44
C GLY A 97 25.96 -18.76 13.39
N SER A 98 24.89 -18.46 12.66
CA SER A 98 23.80 -19.41 12.38
C SER A 98 24.14 -20.27 11.17
N LYS A 99 23.67 -21.51 11.12
CA LYS A 99 23.74 -22.35 9.91
C LYS A 99 22.69 -21.89 8.90
N ALA A 100 23.04 -21.90 7.62
CA ALA A 100 22.14 -21.49 6.53
C ALA A 100 21.68 -22.70 5.72
N LEU A 101 20.39 -23.01 5.73
CA LEU A 101 19.77 -24.04 4.87
C LEU A 101 18.89 -23.39 3.82
N LEU A 102 18.78 -24.02 2.65
CA LEU A 102 17.90 -23.57 1.57
C LEU A 102 16.78 -24.57 1.33
N GLN A 103 15.52 -24.14 1.36
CA GLN A 103 14.42 -25.03 1.03
C GLN A 103 14.20 -25.09 -0.50
N ILE A 104 14.18 -26.29 -1.07
CA ILE A 104 14.00 -26.52 -2.52
C ILE A 104 12.62 -27.13 -2.81
N TYR A 105 11.91 -26.61 -3.81
CA TYR A 105 10.56 -27.04 -4.13
C TYR A 105 10.15 -26.87 -5.60
N HIS A 106 8.99 -27.43 -5.93
CA HIS A 106 8.28 -27.16 -7.19
C HIS A 106 6.77 -27.10 -6.92
N GLY A 107 6.08 -26.05 -7.36
CA GLY A 107 4.66 -25.80 -7.07
C GLY A 107 3.69 -26.85 -7.63
N GLY A 108 4.01 -27.44 -8.78
CA GLY A 108 3.20 -28.48 -9.40
C GLY A 108 1.78 -27.99 -9.71
N ARG A 109 0.74 -28.79 -9.41
CA ARG A 109 -0.68 -28.39 -9.61
C ARG A 109 -1.15 -27.17 -8.81
N MET A 110 -0.32 -26.63 -7.91
CA MET A 110 -0.62 -25.45 -7.10
C MET A 110 -0.17 -24.13 -7.73
N VAL A 111 0.50 -24.18 -8.89
CA VAL A 111 0.97 -22.99 -9.60
C VAL A 111 -0.19 -22.27 -10.28
N ASP A 112 -0.32 -20.97 -10.04
CA ASP A 112 -1.20 -20.11 -10.85
C ASP A 112 -0.54 -19.86 -12.22
N PRO A 113 -1.21 -20.18 -13.35
CA PRO A 113 -0.70 -19.89 -14.68
C PRO A 113 -0.17 -18.46 -14.87
N LYS A 114 -0.76 -17.47 -14.19
CA LYS A 114 -0.33 -16.06 -14.27
C LYS A 114 1.12 -15.86 -13.80
N LEU A 115 1.58 -16.66 -12.83
CA LEU A 115 2.95 -16.56 -12.32
C LEU A 115 3.98 -17.10 -13.31
N ILE A 116 3.59 -18.02 -14.18
CA ILE A 116 4.45 -18.67 -15.16
C ILE A 116 4.20 -18.18 -16.59
N GLY A 117 3.76 -16.93 -16.74
CA GLY A 117 3.55 -16.28 -18.04
C GLY A 117 2.35 -16.82 -18.84
N GLY A 118 1.32 -17.31 -18.15
CA GLY A 118 0.13 -17.92 -18.75
C GLY A 118 0.31 -19.37 -19.18
N ARG A 119 1.48 -19.97 -18.93
CA ARG A 119 1.76 -21.38 -19.24
C ARG A 119 0.96 -22.31 -18.33
N THR A 120 0.75 -23.55 -18.78
CA THR A 120 0.04 -24.56 -18.00
C THR A 120 0.98 -25.18 -16.96
N PRO A 121 0.57 -25.29 -15.68
CA PRO A 121 1.33 -26.00 -14.65
C PRO A 121 1.59 -27.47 -15.01
N VAL A 122 2.56 -28.10 -14.35
CA VAL A 122 2.84 -29.54 -14.50
C VAL A 122 2.52 -30.30 -13.21
N GLY A 123 2.26 -31.60 -13.32
CA GLY A 123 1.97 -32.46 -12.17
C GLY A 123 2.16 -33.94 -12.49
N PRO A 124 2.00 -34.83 -11.49
CA PRO A 124 2.08 -36.28 -11.71
C PRO A 124 0.97 -36.80 -12.61
N SER A 125 -0.20 -36.16 -12.61
CA SER A 125 -1.36 -36.48 -13.45
C SER A 125 -2.12 -35.22 -13.80
N ALA A 126 -2.99 -35.27 -14.81
CA ALA A 126 -3.82 -34.15 -15.25
C ALA A 126 -5.03 -33.96 -14.31
N VAL A 127 -4.75 -33.71 -13.03
CA VAL A 127 -5.74 -33.58 -11.96
C VAL A 127 -5.57 -32.19 -11.33
N ALA A 128 -6.58 -31.32 -11.53
CA ALA A 128 -6.61 -30.01 -10.90
C ALA A 128 -6.59 -30.11 -9.37
N ALA A 129 -6.07 -29.08 -8.69
CA ALA A 129 -6.23 -28.97 -7.25
C ALA A 129 -7.73 -28.79 -6.91
N PRO A 130 -8.23 -29.34 -5.79
CA PRO A 130 -9.62 -29.18 -5.37
C PRO A 130 -9.85 -27.78 -4.76
N ARG A 131 -9.67 -26.75 -5.58
CA ARG A 131 -9.88 -25.34 -5.25
C ARG A 131 -10.53 -24.65 -6.45
N ASP A 132 -11.41 -23.70 -6.17
CA ASP A 132 -12.11 -22.97 -7.23
C ASP A 132 -11.11 -22.23 -8.13
N GLY A 133 -11.28 -22.37 -9.44
CA GLY A 133 -10.41 -21.73 -10.44
C GLY A 133 -9.02 -22.38 -10.63
N ALA A 134 -8.71 -23.50 -9.96
CA ALA A 134 -7.42 -24.17 -10.15
C ALA A 134 -7.25 -24.70 -11.59
N ALA A 135 -6.10 -24.40 -12.20
CA ALA A 135 -5.76 -24.91 -13.52
C ALA A 135 -5.54 -26.44 -13.49
N THR A 136 -5.97 -27.13 -14.54
CA THR A 136 -5.60 -28.54 -14.74
C THR A 136 -4.14 -28.60 -15.22
N PRO A 137 -3.24 -29.28 -14.51
CA PRO A 137 -1.84 -29.38 -14.92
C PRO A 137 -1.67 -30.33 -16.11
N VAL A 138 -0.55 -30.19 -16.83
CA VAL A 138 -0.06 -31.21 -17.76
C VAL A 138 0.60 -32.33 -16.96
N ALA A 139 0.21 -33.58 -17.25
CA ALA A 139 0.85 -34.74 -16.66
C ALA A 139 2.27 -34.91 -17.22
N LEU A 140 3.27 -34.99 -16.35
CA LEU A 140 4.65 -35.27 -16.74
C LEU A 140 4.76 -36.67 -17.35
N THR A 141 5.47 -36.83 -18.46
CA THR A 141 5.87 -38.15 -18.98
C THR A 141 6.91 -38.81 -18.08
N THR A 142 7.12 -40.12 -18.18
CA THR A 142 8.12 -40.85 -17.38
C THR A 142 9.53 -40.24 -17.52
N GLU A 143 9.92 -39.84 -18.74
CA GLU A 143 11.19 -39.15 -19.00
C GLU A 143 11.23 -37.76 -18.34
N GLU A 144 10.14 -37.00 -18.37
CA GLU A 144 10.07 -35.70 -17.70
C GLU A 144 10.08 -35.82 -16.17
N VAL A 145 9.58 -36.93 -15.60
CA VAL A 145 9.72 -37.22 -14.16
C VAL A 145 11.19 -37.39 -13.79
N GLU A 146 11.95 -38.17 -14.57
CA GLU A 146 13.39 -38.32 -14.36
C GLU A 146 14.14 -37.00 -14.54
N GLY A 147 13.78 -36.22 -15.56
CA GLY A 147 14.30 -34.87 -15.79
C GLY A 147 14.04 -33.95 -14.60
N MET A 148 12.86 -34.03 -14.00
CA MET A 148 12.51 -33.26 -12.80
C MET A 148 13.36 -33.66 -11.58
N VAL A 149 13.64 -34.95 -11.38
CA VAL A 149 14.61 -35.40 -10.35
C VAL A 149 16.00 -34.79 -10.61
N GLY A 150 16.42 -34.71 -11.89
CA GLY A 150 17.63 -34.01 -12.29
C GLY A 150 17.65 -32.53 -11.88
N LYS A 151 16.55 -31.80 -12.10
CA LYS A 151 16.41 -30.37 -11.71
C LYS A 151 16.54 -30.17 -10.20
N PHE A 152 15.97 -31.06 -9.38
CA PHE A 152 16.20 -31.05 -7.93
C PHE A 152 17.69 -31.28 -7.59
N GLY A 153 18.37 -32.18 -8.30
CA GLY A 153 19.82 -32.36 -8.18
C GLY A 153 20.62 -31.09 -8.51
N ASP A 154 20.30 -30.43 -9.62
CA ASP A 154 20.94 -29.18 -10.00
C ASP A 154 20.73 -28.07 -8.96
N ALA A 155 19.52 -28.01 -8.36
CA ALA A 155 19.25 -27.09 -7.27
C ALA A 155 20.14 -27.36 -6.04
N VAL A 156 20.35 -28.63 -5.67
CA VAL A 156 21.27 -29.01 -4.59
C VAL A 156 22.71 -28.57 -4.90
N ARG A 157 23.20 -28.84 -6.11
CA ARG A 157 24.52 -28.35 -6.57
C ARG A 157 24.64 -26.84 -6.41
N ARG A 158 23.62 -26.08 -6.84
CA ARG A 158 23.62 -24.61 -6.75
C ARG A 158 23.59 -24.12 -5.31
N ALA A 159 22.86 -24.78 -4.42
CA ALA A 159 22.83 -24.45 -2.99
C ALA A 159 24.22 -24.64 -2.35
N ILE A 160 24.89 -25.75 -2.68
CA ILE A 160 26.29 -26.00 -2.28
C ILE A 160 27.21 -24.90 -2.80
N GLN A 161 27.12 -24.57 -4.10
CA GLN A 161 27.95 -23.53 -4.73
C GLN A 161 27.68 -22.13 -4.17
N ALA A 162 26.46 -21.84 -3.73
CA ALA A 162 26.09 -20.61 -3.03
C ALA A 162 26.57 -20.59 -1.57
N GLY A 163 27.13 -21.68 -1.04
CA GLY A 163 27.74 -21.72 0.29
C GLY A 163 26.76 -21.98 1.44
N PHE A 164 25.57 -22.51 1.15
CA PHE A 164 24.65 -23.03 2.17
C PHE A 164 25.25 -24.24 2.88
N ASP A 165 24.90 -24.41 4.16
CA ASP A 165 25.31 -25.56 4.98
C ASP A 165 24.41 -26.79 4.76
N GLY A 166 23.35 -26.66 3.97
CA GLY A 166 22.44 -27.76 3.66
C GLY A 166 21.20 -27.34 2.87
N VAL A 167 20.33 -28.31 2.60
CA VAL A 167 19.02 -28.10 1.96
C VAL A 167 17.89 -28.76 2.75
N GLU A 168 16.70 -28.19 2.62
CA GLU A 168 15.46 -28.86 3.03
C GLU A 168 14.64 -29.23 1.78
N ILE A 169 14.37 -30.52 1.61
CA ILE A 169 13.50 -31.04 0.55
C ILE A 169 12.04 -30.78 0.96
N HIS A 170 11.31 -30.00 0.16
CA HIS A 170 9.94 -29.63 0.47
C HIS A 170 8.91 -30.66 -0.04
N GLY A 171 8.67 -31.70 0.75
CA GLY A 171 7.67 -32.75 0.52
C GLY A 171 6.30 -32.48 1.15
N ALA A 172 5.94 -31.21 1.35
CA ALA A 172 4.75 -30.78 2.11
C ALA A 172 3.86 -29.81 1.33
N ASN A 173 2.79 -29.36 1.98
CA ASN A 173 1.94 -28.24 1.58
C ASN A 173 1.33 -28.38 0.19
N THR A 174 1.03 -29.61 -0.23
CA THR A 174 0.41 -29.98 -1.53
C THR A 174 1.29 -29.69 -2.75
N TYR A 175 2.60 -29.48 -2.59
CA TYR A 175 3.54 -29.25 -3.69
C TYR A 175 4.06 -30.53 -4.34
N LEU A 176 4.80 -30.41 -5.44
CA LEU A 176 5.01 -31.49 -6.42
C LEU A 176 5.48 -32.82 -5.79
N ILE A 177 6.43 -32.79 -4.84
CA ILE A 177 6.91 -34.01 -4.17
C ILE A 177 5.77 -34.71 -3.40
N GLN A 178 4.97 -33.94 -2.64
CA GLN A 178 3.76 -34.47 -1.99
C GLN A 178 2.74 -34.95 -3.03
N GLN A 179 2.61 -34.23 -4.16
CA GLN A 179 1.66 -34.59 -5.20
C GLN A 179 1.97 -35.97 -5.79
N PHE A 180 3.24 -36.32 -5.99
CA PHE A 180 3.62 -37.68 -6.41
C PHE A 180 3.31 -38.73 -5.35
N TYR A 181 3.41 -38.39 -4.06
CA TYR A 181 3.10 -39.35 -3.01
C TYR A 181 1.59 -39.56 -2.79
N SER A 182 0.81 -38.49 -2.99
CA SER A 182 -0.62 -38.49 -2.74
C SER A 182 -1.40 -39.34 -3.74
N PRO A 183 -2.30 -40.24 -3.28
CA PRO A 183 -3.22 -40.95 -4.16
C PRO A 183 -4.29 -40.03 -4.78
N ASN A 184 -4.43 -38.79 -4.31
CA ASN A 184 -5.37 -37.81 -4.87
C ASN A 184 -4.86 -37.26 -6.21
N SER A 185 -3.65 -36.71 -6.18
CA SER A 185 -3.03 -36.04 -7.32
C SER A 185 -2.31 -36.98 -8.26
N ASN A 186 -1.78 -38.10 -7.77
CA ASN A 186 -1.07 -39.07 -8.59
C ASN A 186 -1.96 -40.27 -8.93
N GLN A 187 -2.54 -40.21 -10.13
CA GLN A 187 -3.36 -41.26 -10.72
C GLN A 187 -2.63 -42.02 -11.83
N ARG A 188 -1.30 -41.98 -11.85
CA ARG A 188 -0.49 -42.71 -12.83
C ARG A 188 -0.61 -44.22 -12.62
N ASP A 189 -0.45 -44.97 -13.68
CA ASP A 189 -0.42 -46.43 -13.74
C ASP A 189 0.97 -46.99 -14.06
N ASP A 190 1.98 -46.12 -14.17
CA ASP A 190 3.38 -46.48 -14.37
C ASP A 190 4.13 -46.63 -13.03
N GLU A 191 5.45 -46.74 -13.12
CA GLU A 191 6.29 -47.00 -11.95
C GLU A 191 6.34 -45.87 -10.92
N TRP A 192 5.84 -44.68 -11.28
CA TRP A 192 5.79 -43.50 -10.43
C TRP A 192 4.43 -43.33 -9.74
N GLY A 193 3.43 -44.19 -10.01
CA GLY A 193 2.11 -44.13 -9.37
C GLY A 193 1.40 -45.47 -9.18
N GLY A 194 0.11 -45.42 -8.86
CA GLY A 194 -0.70 -46.60 -8.58
C GLY A 194 -0.51 -47.12 -7.15
N SER A 195 0.50 -47.96 -6.91
CA SER A 195 0.74 -48.51 -5.57
C SER A 195 1.39 -47.47 -4.63
N ARG A 196 1.26 -47.66 -3.31
CA ARG A 196 1.96 -46.83 -2.31
C ARG A 196 3.48 -46.86 -2.50
N ASP A 197 4.01 -48.02 -2.89
CA ASP A 197 5.45 -48.21 -3.16
C ASP A 197 5.93 -47.39 -4.35
N ASN A 198 5.16 -47.40 -5.43
CA ASN A 198 5.46 -46.63 -6.64
C ASN A 198 5.35 -45.12 -6.39
N ARG A 199 4.29 -44.67 -5.71
CA ARG A 199 4.12 -43.26 -5.33
C ARG A 199 5.26 -42.75 -4.43
N ALA A 200 5.85 -43.61 -3.61
CA ALA A 200 7.02 -43.25 -2.79
C ALA A 200 8.30 -43.06 -3.61
N LYS A 201 8.40 -43.59 -4.84
CA LYS A 201 9.65 -43.54 -5.62
C LYS A 201 10.13 -42.13 -5.91
N PHE A 202 9.23 -41.18 -6.22
CA PHE A 202 9.65 -39.83 -6.57
C PHE A 202 10.30 -39.08 -5.37
N PRO A 203 9.67 -39.01 -4.17
CA PRO A 203 10.35 -38.48 -2.99
C PRO A 203 11.70 -39.14 -2.69
N LEU A 204 11.79 -40.46 -2.84
CA LEU A 204 13.03 -41.22 -2.58
C LEU A 204 14.10 -40.94 -3.63
N ALA A 205 13.72 -40.81 -4.90
CA ALA A 205 14.62 -40.44 -5.99
C ALA A 205 15.19 -39.02 -5.80
N VAL A 206 14.37 -38.08 -5.31
CA VAL A 206 14.81 -36.72 -4.94
C VAL A 206 15.82 -36.76 -3.77
N LEU A 207 15.62 -37.63 -2.79
CA LEU A 207 16.60 -37.84 -1.72
C LEU A 207 17.90 -38.48 -2.25
N ASP A 208 17.78 -39.50 -3.10
CA ASP A 208 18.92 -40.22 -3.67
C ASP A 208 19.80 -39.30 -4.55
N ILE A 209 19.18 -38.44 -5.37
CA ILE A 209 19.93 -37.44 -6.17
C ILE A 209 20.55 -36.37 -5.28
N THR A 210 19.89 -35.95 -4.19
CA THR A 210 20.44 -35.00 -3.22
C THR A 210 21.73 -35.56 -2.61
N HIS A 211 21.68 -36.79 -2.10
CA HIS A 211 22.86 -37.52 -1.60
C HIS A 211 23.98 -37.64 -2.64
N LYS A 212 23.62 -37.91 -3.90
CA LYS A 212 24.60 -37.98 -4.99
C LYS A 212 25.30 -36.63 -5.19
N MET A 213 24.56 -35.52 -5.17
CA MET A 213 25.13 -34.18 -5.34
C MET A 213 25.99 -33.77 -4.14
N VAL A 214 25.57 -34.09 -2.92
CA VAL A 214 26.36 -33.84 -1.70
C VAL A 214 27.70 -34.57 -1.76
N ARG A 215 27.71 -35.88 -2.03
CA ARG A 215 28.96 -36.65 -2.18
C ARG A 215 29.89 -36.12 -3.28
N GLN A 216 29.34 -35.45 -4.29
CA GLN A 216 30.10 -34.96 -5.42
C GLN A 216 30.65 -33.55 -5.21
N TYR A 217 29.92 -32.68 -4.50
CA TYR A 217 30.18 -31.24 -4.47
C TYR A 217 30.36 -30.64 -3.07
N ALA A 218 30.00 -31.36 -2.00
CA ALA A 218 30.10 -30.90 -0.62
C ALA A 218 30.90 -31.88 0.25
N ASP A 219 31.15 -31.49 1.50
CA ASP A 219 31.68 -32.38 2.54
C ASP A 219 30.55 -33.12 3.26
N ASP A 220 30.92 -34.08 4.11
CA ASP A 220 29.97 -34.90 4.87
C ASP A 220 29.15 -34.09 5.90
N ALA A 221 29.50 -32.81 6.14
CA ALA A 221 28.79 -31.94 7.08
C ALA A 221 27.56 -31.25 6.46
N PHE A 222 27.32 -31.40 5.15
CA PHE A 222 26.17 -30.82 4.46
C PHE A 222 24.86 -31.46 4.93
N ILE A 223 23.93 -30.63 5.43
CA ILE A 223 22.70 -31.07 6.09
C ILE A 223 21.60 -31.35 5.05
N ILE A 224 20.92 -32.48 5.17
CA ILE A 224 19.76 -32.86 4.35
C ILE A 224 18.52 -33.04 5.23
N GLY A 225 17.60 -32.08 5.16
CA GLY A 225 16.29 -32.12 5.81
C GLY A 225 15.16 -32.53 4.87
N TYR A 226 14.07 -33.04 5.43
CA TYR A 226 12.84 -33.31 4.67
C TYR A 226 11.59 -32.79 5.40
N ARG A 227 10.84 -31.89 4.75
CA ARG A 227 9.57 -31.37 5.28
C ARG A 227 8.39 -32.12 4.71
N PHE A 228 7.44 -32.50 5.56
CA PHE A 228 6.27 -33.27 5.16
C PHE A 228 4.96 -32.72 5.77
N SER A 229 3.86 -32.93 5.06
CA SER A 229 2.51 -32.79 5.60
C SER A 229 2.02 -34.18 6.03
N PRO A 230 1.60 -34.37 7.29
CA PRO A 230 1.30 -35.70 7.83
C PRO A 230 0.04 -36.34 7.25
N GLU A 231 -0.89 -35.51 6.76
CA GLU A 231 -2.20 -35.92 6.31
C GLU A 231 -2.70 -34.94 5.25
N GLU A 232 -3.68 -35.39 4.46
CA GLU A 232 -4.33 -34.64 3.40
C GLU A 232 -5.86 -34.79 3.50
N MET A 233 -6.61 -33.70 3.31
CA MET A 233 -8.07 -33.68 3.50
C MET A 233 -8.81 -34.49 2.43
N GLU A 234 -8.21 -34.58 1.25
CA GLU A 234 -8.76 -35.18 0.07
C GLU A 234 -9.03 -36.69 0.26
N VAL A 235 -10.04 -37.21 -0.47
CA VAL A 235 -10.42 -38.63 -0.46
C VAL A 235 -10.45 -39.15 -1.91
N PRO A 236 -9.61 -40.13 -2.29
CA PRO A 236 -8.47 -40.64 -1.52
C PRO A 236 -7.43 -39.53 -1.30
N GLY A 237 -6.63 -39.63 -0.24
CA GLY A 237 -5.54 -38.70 0.09
C GLY A 237 -4.54 -39.37 1.05
N ILE A 238 -3.47 -38.66 1.40
CA ILE A 238 -2.45 -39.15 2.34
C ILE A 238 -3.06 -39.34 3.73
N ARG A 239 -2.91 -40.54 4.29
CA ARG A 239 -3.27 -40.86 5.68
C ARG A 239 -2.01 -40.97 6.54
N PHE A 240 -2.19 -40.94 7.85
CA PHE A 240 -1.04 -40.93 8.76
C PHE A 240 -0.18 -42.19 8.64
N ASP A 241 -0.77 -43.36 8.34
CA ASP A 241 -0.01 -44.59 8.07
C ASP A 241 0.80 -44.53 6.77
N ASP A 242 0.28 -43.87 5.73
CA ASP A 242 1.04 -43.55 4.52
C ASP A 242 2.23 -42.65 4.87
N THR A 243 2.03 -41.63 5.70
CA THR A 243 3.13 -40.78 6.14
C THR A 243 4.20 -41.59 6.86
N MET A 244 3.84 -42.41 7.86
CA MET A 244 4.81 -43.27 8.54
C MET A 244 5.56 -44.18 7.57
N TYR A 245 4.87 -44.76 6.59
CA TYR A 245 5.49 -45.59 5.55
C TYR A 245 6.56 -44.85 4.75
N LEU A 246 6.30 -43.60 4.36
CA LEU A 246 7.26 -42.78 3.63
C LEU A 246 8.46 -42.39 4.52
N LEU A 247 8.18 -41.95 5.76
CA LEU A 247 9.22 -41.50 6.69
C LEU A 247 10.21 -42.62 7.02
N GLU A 248 9.74 -43.86 7.21
CA GLU A 248 10.62 -45.02 7.41
C GLU A 248 11.58 -45.25 6.24
N LYS A 249 11.11 -45.10 4.99
CA LYS A 249 11.93 -45.27 3.79
C LYS A 249 12.93 -44.13 3.58
N LEU A 250 12.55 -42.92 3.97
CA LEU A 250 13.42 -41.74 3.93
C LEU A 250 14.52 -41.87 4.98
N ALA A 251 14.18 -42.23 6.22
CA ALA A 251 15.14 -42.46 7.29
C ALA A 251 16.16 -43.56 6.93
N ALA A 252 15.70 -44.67 6.34
CA ALA A 252 16.58 -45.75 5.88
C ALA A 252 17.57 -45.33 4.77
N ARG A 253 17.36 -44.19 4.10
CA ARG A 253 18.25 -43.63 3.07
C ARG A 253 19.17 -42.53 3.60
N GLY A 254 19.05 -42.18 4.89
CA GLY A 254 19.83 -41.12 5.52
C GLY A 254 19.16 -39.75 5.37
N LEU A 255 18.67 -39.21 6.48
CA LEU A 255 18.23 -37.83 6.63
C LEU A 255 18.83 -37.28 7.91
N ASP A 256 19.09 -35.98 7.94
CA ASP A 256 19.61 -35.34 9.14
C ASP A 256 18.50 -34.82 10.05
N TYR A 257 17.34 -34.48 9.50
CA TYR A 257 16.15 -34.17 10.28
C TYR A 257 14.86 -34.29 9.45
N LEU A 258 13.74 -34.42 10.17
CA LEU A 258 12.39 -34.36 9.62
C LEU A 258 11.67 -33.11 10.10
N HIS A 259 10.95 -32.41 9.23
CA HIS A 259 10.22 -31.19 9.56
C HIS A 259 8.70 -31.41 9.45
N PHE A 260 8.06 -31.40 10.61
CA PHE A 260 6.66 -31.74 10.79
C PHE A 260 5.76 -30.52 10.53
N SER A 261 5.17 -30.43 9.33
CA SER A 261 4.37 -29.27 8.92
C SER A 261 2.91 -29.38 9.42
N VAL A 262 2.67 -29.00 10.68
CA VAL A 262 1.36 -29.00 11.34
C VAL A 262 1.10 -27.64 11.96
N GLY A 263 0.20 -26.81 11.41
CA GLY A 263 0.03 -25.39 11.78
C GLY A 263 -0.04 -25.02 13.29
N ALA A 264 -0.26 -26.01 14.17
CA ALA A 264 0.08 -25.99 15.59
C ALA A 264 0.88 -27.25 15.97
N THR A 265 1.93 -27.13 16.79
CA THR A 265 2.84 -28.24 17.17
C THR A 265 2.12 -29.47 17.74
N LEU A 266 1.05 -29.27 18.52
CA LEU A 266 0.25 -30.33 19.13
C LEU A 266 -1.07 -30.62 18.40
N ARG A 267 -1.19 -30.22 17.14
CA ARG A 267 -2.42 -30.45 16.37
C ARG A 267 -2.71 -31.97 16.25
N PRO A 268 -3.93 -32.43 16.58
CA PRO A 268 -4.35 -33.80 16.30
C PRO A 268 -4.58 -34.01 14.80
N SER A 269 -5.12 -35.17 14.45
CA SER A 269 -5.43 -35.53 13.07
C SER A 269 -6.50 -34.61 12.47
N ILE A 270 -6.36 -34.27 11.19
CA ILE A 270 -7.39 -33.54 10.41
C ILE A 270 -8.35 -34.48 9.68
N VAL A 271 -8.04 -35.77 9.62
CA VAL A 271 -8.88 -36.76 8.92
C VAL A 271 -9.81 -37.46 9.90
N ASP A 272 -9.26 -38.05 10.96
CA ASP A 272 -10.00 -38.51 12.12
C ASP A 272 -10.02 -37.39 13.17
N THR A 273 -11.10 -36.62 13.17
CA THR A 273 -11.31 -35.50 14.10
C THR A 273 -11.86 -35.92 15.46
N THR A 274 -12.11 -37.23 15.66
CA THR A 274 -12.64 -37.76 16.91
C THR A 274 -11.56 -38.17 17.91
N ASP A 275 -10.34 -38.43 17.41
CA ASP A 275 -9.17 -38.76 18.22
C ASP A 275 -8.36 -37.49 18.55
N PRO A 276 -8.33 -37.04 19.82
CA PRO A 276 -7.64 -35.83 20.23
C PRO A 276 -6.12 -36.01 20.35
N THR A 277 -5.59 -37.23 20.14
CA THR A 277 -4.17 -37.53 20.31
C THR A 277 -3.33 -36.71 19.31
N PRO A 278 -2.36 -35.89 19.78
CA PRO A 278 -1.46 -35.14 18.91
C PRO A 278 -0.72 -36.06 17.93
N LEU A 279 -0.56 -35.63 16.68
CA LEU A 279 0.10 -36.46 15.67
C LEU A 279 1.58 -36.76 16.00
N ILE A 280 2.24 -35.90 16.77
CA ILE A 280 3.60 -36.14 17.24
C ILE A 280 3.67 -37.32 18.22
N GLU A 281 2.69 -37.49 19.10
CA GLU A 281 2.64 -38.64 20.01
C GLU A 281 2.41 -39.94 19.23
N LYS A 282 1.54 -39.90 18.22
CA LYS A 282 1.34 -41.04 17.30
C LYS A 282 2.62 -41.38 16.55
N TYR A 283 3.35 -40.37 16.05
CA TYR A 283 4.66 -40.56 15.41
C TYR A 283 5.65 -41.24 16.35
N VAL A 284 5.78 -40.76 17.59
CA VAL A 284 6.68 -41.33 18.60
C VAL A 284 6.31 -42.78 18.93
N ALA A 285 5.02 -43.10 19.00
CA ALA A 285 4.53 -44.45 19.27
C ALA A 285 4.72 -45.42 18.09
N MET A 286 4.67 -44.92 16.85
CA MET A 286 4.69 -45.76 15.63
C MET A 286 6.05 -45.91 14.97
N ARG A 287 7.01 -45.01 15.24
CA ARG A 287 8.33 -45.01 14.57
C ARG A 287 9.20 -46.21 14.94
N SER A 288 9.96 -46.71 13.97
CA SER A 288 11.00 -47.72 14.19
C SER A 288 12.23 -47.14 14.88
N GLU A 289 13.15 -48.00 15.33
CA GLU A 289 14.46 -47.59 15.83
C GLU A 289 15.31 -46.85 14.79
N THR A 290 15.08 -47.10 13.49
CA THR A 290 15.80 -46.40 12.41
C THR A 290 15.25 -44.98 12.26
N LEU A 291 13.93 -44.82 12.24
CA LEU A 291 13.28 -43.52 12.16
C LEU A 291 13.50 -42.68 13.43
N ALA A 292 13.57 -43.31 14.60
CA ALA A 292 13.86 -42.65 15.86
C ALA A 292 15.28 -42.03 15.95
N GLN A 293 16.22 -42.45 15.08
CA GLN A 293 17.56 -41.85 15.00
C GLN A 293 17.57 -40.51 14.25
N VAL A 294 16.51 -40.20 13.49
CA VAL A 294 16.38 -38.93 12.76
C VAL A 294 15.63 -37.93 13.65
N PRO A 295 16.27 -36.82 14.08
CA PRO A 295 15.60 -35.78 14.84
C PRO A 295 14.34 -35.26 14.14
N VAL A 296 13.25 -35.13 14.89
CA VAL A 296 11.99 -34.54 14.37
C VAL A 296 11.80 -33.11 14.87
N MET A 297 11.52 -32.21 13.93
CA MET A 297 11.35 -30.79 14.16
C MET A 297 9.88 -30.40 14.10
N GLY A 298 9.39 -29.73 15.15
CA GLY A 298 8.04 -29.20 15.20
C GLY A 298 7.97 -27.74 14.78
N VAL A 299 6.91 -27.35 14.07
CA VAL A 299 6.60 -25.94 13.73
C VAL A 299 5.11 -25.69 13.93
N GLY A 300 4.74 -24.47 14.35
CA GLY A 300 3.35 -24.03 14.43
C GLY A 300 2.93 -23.59 15.83
N GLY A 301 2.52 -22.34 15.99
CA GLY A 301 2.03 -21.81 17.26
C GLY A 301 3.08 -21.52 18.34
N VAL A 302 4.38 -21.66 18.03
CA VAL A 302 5.46 -21.35 18.98
C VAL A 302 5.70 -19.85 19.07
N VAL A 303 5.50 -19.27 20.26
CA VAL A 303 5.77 -17.86 20.57
C VAL A 303 6.64 -17.72 21.82
N ASN A 304 6.41 -18.54 22.84
CA ASN A 304 7.02 -18.46 24.17
C ASN A 304 7.76 -19.75 24.55
N ASP A 305 8.58 -19.66 25.60
CA ASP A 305 9.32 -20.81 26.17
C ASP A 305 8.39 -21.98 26.57
N SER A 306 7.19 -21.67 27.07
CA SER A 306 6.18 -22.69 27.38
C SER A 306 5.74 -23.51 26.17
N ASP A 307 5.70 -22.91 24.97
CA ASP A 307 5.31 -23.60 23.75
C ASP A 307 6.43 -24.54 23.27
N ILE A 308 7.69 -24.12 23.49
CA ILE A 308 8.90 -24.90 23.21
C ILE A 308 8.92 -26.14 24.11
N GLU A 309 8.85 -25.95 25.43
CA GLU A 309 8.91 -27.04 26.40
C GLU A 309 7.74 -28.01 26.20
N SER A 310 6.52 -27.49 25.99
CA SER A 310 5.35 -28.30 25.66
C SER A 310 5.58 -29.16 24.42
N ALA A 311 6.10 -28.58 23.33
CA ALA A 311 6.41 -29.34 22.12
C ALA A 311 7.50 -30.41 22.37
N MET A 312 8.56 -30.08 23.08
CA MET A 312 9.66 -31.01 23.37
C MET A 312 9.24 -32.16 24.30
N ASP A 313 8.33 -31.90 25.25
CA ASP A 313 7.76 -32.92 26.14
C ASP A 313 6.90 -33.95 25.38
N HIS A 314 6.28 -33.54 24.27
CA HIS A 314 5.47 -34.41 23.42
C HIS A 314 6.29 -35.13 22.33
N GLY A 315 7.62 -34.94 22.31
CA GLY A 315 8.55 -35.76 21.53
C GLY A 315 9.22 -35.08 20.34
N TYR A 316 9.12 -33.75 20.20
CA TYR A 316 9.96 -33.02 19.25
C TYR A 316 11.41 -32.88 19.75
N ASP A 317 12.38 -33.10 18.87
CA ASP A 317 13.81 -32.99 19.14
C ASP A 317 14.36 -31.58 18.83
N LEU A 318 13.74 -30.92 17.85
CA LEU A 318 14.09 -29.60 17.31
C LEU A 318 12.82 -28.74 17.22
N ILE A 319 12.96 -27.41 17.28
CA ILE A 319 11.83 -26.47 17.19
C ILE A 319 12.08 -25.43 16.11
N ALA A 320 11.16 -25.31 15.16
CA ALA A 320 11.15 -24.27 14.16
C ALA A 320 10.11 -23.18 14.49
N VAL A 321 10.53 -21.92 14.32
CA VAL A 321 9.74 -20.75 14.66
C VAL A 321 9.53 -19.87 13.43
N GLY A 322 8.27 -19.56 13.16
CA GLY A 322 7.87 -18.75 12.00
C GLY A 322 7.46 -17.34 12.41
N ARG A 323 6.15 -17.16 12.67
CA ARG A 323 5.51 -15.86 12.97
C ARG A 323 6.26 -15.02 14.00
N ALA A 324 6.71 -15.61 15.10
CA ALA A 324 7.42 -14.88 16.15
C ALA A 324 8.79 -14.33 15.67
N CYS A 325 9.50 -15.04 14.78
CA CYS A 325 10.73 -14.53 14.16
C CYS A 325 10.47 -13.40 13.15
N ILE A 326 9.27 -13.31 12.56
CA ILE A 326 8.90 -12.14 11.75
C ILE A 326 8.77 -10.93 12.67
N ALA A 327 7.99 -11.07 13.74
CA ALA A 327 7.67 -10.00 14.68
C ALA A 327 8.87 -9.53 15.50
N TYR A 328 9.74 -10.45 15.90
CA TYR A 328 10.89 -10.20 16.75
C TYR A 328 12.16 -10.76 16.08
N PRO A 329 12.96 -9.93 15.38
CA PRO A 329 14.22 -10.37 14.79
C PRO A 329 15.19 -10.97 15.82
N ASP A 330 15.10 -10.51 17.07
CA ASP A 330 15.84 -10.95 18.26
C ASP A 330 15.04 -11.94 19.13
N TRP A 331 14.09 -12.67 18.54
CA TRP A 331 13.17 -13.55 19.28
C TRP A 331 13.91 -14.54 20.20
N ALA A 332 14.94 -15.21 19.70
CA ALA A 332 15.64 -16.24 20.47
C ALA A 332 16.35 -15.64 21.69
N GLU A 333 16.95 -14.45 21.55
CA GLU A 333 17.58 -13.71 22.64
C GLU A 333 16.57 -13.36 23.73
N ARG A 334 15.39 -12.87 23.34
CA ARG A 334 14.31 -12.53 24.30
C ARG A 334 13.83 -13.74 25.09
N ILE A 335 13.67 -14.89 24.43
CA ILE A 335 13.27 -16.14 25.10
C ILE A 335 14.38 -16.65 26.02
N ALA A 336 15.64 -16.59 25.58
CA ALA A 336 16.79 -16.96 26.43
C ALA A 336 16.93 -16.07 27.68
N ASP A 337 16.50 -14.82 27.58
CA ASP A 337 16.44 -13.87 28.71
C ASP A 337 15.20 -14.07 29.59
N GLY A 338 14.36 -15.06 29.30
CA GLY A 338 13.15 -15.39 30.08
C GLY A 338 11.97 -14.45 29.84
N GLN A 339 11.93 -13.71 28.73
CA GLN A 339 10.81 -12.85 28.40
C GLN A 339 9.59 -13.65 27.94
N THR A 340 8.41 -13.16 28.29
CA THR A 340 7.13 -13.61 27.71
C THR A 340 6.67 -12.58 26.68
N LEU A 341 6.32 -13.05 25.49
CA LEU A 341 6.00 -12.24 24.32
C LEU A 341 4.55 -12.47 23.90
N ASP A 342 3.87 -11.39 23.56
CA ASP A 342 2.58 -11.41 22.87
C ASP A 342 2.83 -11.30 21.37
N LEU A 343 2.29 -12.19 20.54
CA LEU A 343 2.59 -12.16 19.11
C LEU A 343 1.92 -10.96 18.40
N PHE A 344 2.67 -9.87 18.20
CA PHE A 344 2.26 -8.74 17.37
C PHE A 344 3.44 -7.96 16.79
N ILE A 345 3.16 -7.13 15.79
CA ILE A 345 4.13 -6.20 15.19
C ILE A 345 3.57 -4.79 15.28
N ASP A 346 4.32 -3.87 15.88
CA ASP A 346 3.94 -2.46 15.87
C ASP A 346 3.95 -1.94 14.41
N SER A 347 2.82 -1.38 13.98
CA SER A 347 2.61 -0.86 12.61
C SER A 347 3.66 0.17 12.18
N THR A 348 4.34 0.81 13.14
CA THR A 348 5.38 1.81 12.91
C THR A 348 6.79 1.22 12.79
N GLN A 349 6.98 -0.07 13.07
CA GLN A 349 8.31 -0.69 13.22
C GLN A 349 8.78 -1.51 12.01
N ARG A 350 8.03 -1.55 10.89
CA ARG A 350 8.39 -2.36 9.70
C ARG A 350 9.87 -2.23 9.29
N GLU A 351 10.33 -0.99 9.09
CA GLU A 351 11.70 -0.71 8.63
C GLU A 351 12.74 -1.07 9.70
N ALA A 352 12.44 -0.76 10.97
CA ALA A 352 13.31 -1.07 12.10
C ALA A 352 13.48 -2.59 12.32
N LEU A 353 12.46 -3.39 11.98
CA LEU A 353 12.47 -4.84 12.08
C LEU A 353 12.96 -5.54 10.79
N ASN A 354 13.43 -4.74 9.80
CA ASN A 354 13.88 -5.20 8.49
C ASN A 354 12.87 -6.13 7.81
N ILE A 355 11.57 -5.85 7.91
CA ILE A 355 10.52 -6.67 7.27
C ILE A 355 10.28 -6.18 5.84
N PRO A 356 10.51 -7.03 4.81
CA PRO A 356 10.28 -6.64 3.43
C PRO A 356 8.86 -6.17 3.15
N GLU A 357 8.69 -5.16 2.31
CA GLU A 357 7.35 -4.62 1.99
C GLU A 357 6.39 -5.69 1.45
N PRO A 358 6.78 -6.60 0.53
CA PRO A 358 5.88 -7.66 0.08
C PRO A 358 5.44 -8.60 1.21
N LEU A 359 6.35 -8.93 2.14
CA LEU A 359 6.04 -9.73 3.32
C LEU A 359 5.12 -8.98 4.30
N TRP A 360 5.33 -7.67 4.48
CA TRP A 360 4.48 -6.82 5.32
C TRP A 360 3.02 -6.77 4.85
N ARG A 361 2.81 -6.88 3.54
CA ARG A 361 1.48 -6.93 2.89
C ARG A 361 0.92 -8.34 2.76
N PHE A 362 1.63 -9.34 3.25
CA PHE A 362 1.15 -10.72 3.22
C PHE A 362 0.14 -10.92 4.34
N SER A 363 -1.01 -11.52 4.04
CA SER A 363 -2.16 -11.61 4.97
C SER A 363 -1.79 -12.19 6.34
N LEU A 364 -0.87 -13.15 6.39
CA LEU A 364 -0.35 -13.73 7.63
C LEU A 364 0.35 -12.69 8.52
N VAL A 365 1.11 -11.77 7.92
CA VAL A 365 1.86 -10.73 8.63
C VAL A 365 0.94 -9.55 8.94
N GLU A 366 0.06 -9.20 8.01
CA GLU A 366 -0.95 -8.17 8.19
C GLU A 366 -1.80 -8.43 9.45
N ALA A 367 -2.21 -9.69 9.66
CA ALA A 367 -2.95 -10.10 10.85
C ALA A 367 -2.17 -9.99 12.19
N MET A 368 -0.85 -9.82 12.16
CA MET A 368 -0.03 -9.59 13.35
C MET A 368 0.21 -8.10 13.62
N ILE A 369 -0.07 -7.22 12.66
CA ILE A 369 0.21 -5.79 12.80
C ILE A 369 -0.81 -5.16 13.75
N ARG A 370 -0.32 -4.50 14.79
CA ARG A 370 -1.12 -3.73 15.76
C ARG A 370 -0.64 -2.29 15.79
N ASP A 371 -1.58 -1.37 15.89
CA ASP A 371 -1.25 0.03 16.16
C ASP A 371 -1.18 0.26 17.66
N MET A 372 0.03 0.28 18.21
CA MET A 372 0.28 0.49 19.65
C MET A 372 0.15 1.96 20.06
N SER A 373 -0.14 2.87 19.12
CA SER A 373 -0.33 4.29 19.40
C SER A 373 -1.75 4.64 19.86
N VAL A 374 -2.65 3.67 20.07
CA VAL A 374 -4.00 3.92 20.61
C VAL A 374 -3.96 3.88 22.15
N SER A 375 -4.05 5.04 22.79
CA SER A 375 -4.47 5.09 24.20
C SER A 375 -5.94 4.66 24.26
N VAL A 376 -6.22 3.48 24.81
CA VAL A 376 -7.57 2.94 24.90
C VAL A 376 -8.47 3.90 25.69
N SER A 377 -9.33 4.64 24.99
CA SER A 377 -10.49 5.27 25.59
C SER A 377 -11.42 4.14 26.06
N LYS A 378 -11.72 4.07 27.36
CA LYS A 378 -12.65 3.06 27.88
C LYS A 378 -14.04 3.27 27.28
N PHE A 379 -14.70 2.19 26.89
CA PHE A 379 -16.07 2.18 26.36
C PHE A 379 -17.05 1.71 27.42
N LYS A 380 -18.31 2.15 27.31
CA LYS A 380 -19.43 1.50 27.99
C LYS A 380 -19.75 0.19 27.25
N PRO A 381 -19.69 -0.98 27.91
CA PRO A 381 -20.08 -2.23 27.28
C PRO A 381 -21.53 -2.20 26.79
N GLY A 382 -21.78 -2.66 25.56
CA GLY A 382 -23.12 -2.70 24.98
C GLY A 382 -23.13 -2.71 23.46
N VAL A 383 -24.32 -2.84 22.88
CA VAL A 383 -24.55 -2.79 21.44
C VAL A 383 -25.05 -1.41 21.04
N PHE A 384 -24.38 -0.80 20.08
CA PHE A 384 -24.69 0.53 19.55
C PHE A 384 -25.13 0.39 18.09
N VAL A 385 -26.34 0.88 17.79
CA VAL A 385 -26.94 0.77 16.46
C VAL A 385 -26.69 2.06 15.69
N GLU A 386 -26.03 1.96 14.54
CA GLU A 386 -25.69 3.09 13.69
C GLU A 386 -26.31 2.98 12.31
N LYS A 387 -26.82 4.11 11.84
CA LYS A 387 -27.31 4.28 10.47
C LYS A 387 -26.32 5.13 9.70
N VAL A 388 -25.82 4.59 8.61
CA VAL A 388 -24.82 5.23 7.74
C VAL A 388 -25.25 5.13 6.29
N GLN A 389 -24.81 6.08 5.48
CA GLN A 389 -25.15 6.15 4.05
C GLN A 389 -23.89 5.85 3.23
N ASP A 390 -24.02 5.00 2.21
CA ASP A 390 -23.02 4.80 1.17
C ASP A 390 -23.56 5.28 -0.20
N GLU A 391 -22.89 4.94 -1.30
CA GLU A 391 -23.35 5.29 -2.65
C GLU A 391 -24.57 4.47 -3.13
N ALA A 392 -24.84 3.31 -2.51
CA ALA A 392 -25.94 2.41 -2.84
C ALA A 392 -27.20 2.65 -1.98
N GLY A 393 -27.06 3.20 -0.77
CA GLY A 393 -28.18 3.53 0.12
C GLY A 393 -27.81 3.55 1.62
N GLU A 394 -28.83 3.35 2.47
CA GLU A 394 -28.66 3.30 3.93
C GLU A 394 -28.22 1.90 4.39
N LEU A 395 -27.24 1.83 5.29
CA LEU A 395 -26.83 0.63 6.01
C LEU A 395 -27.14 0.81 7.50
N VAL A 396 -27.60 -0.27 8.14
CA VAL A 396 -27.87 -0.36 9.57
C VAL A 396 -26.89 -1.36 10.18
N ILE A 397 -25.98 -0.86 11.01
CA ILE A 397 -24.87 -1.62 11.56
C ILE A 397 -24.95 -1.62 13.09
N ASN A 398 -24.92 -2.80 13.69
CA ASN A 398 -24.76 -2.99 15.12
C ASN A 398 -23.27 -3.11 15.44
N VAL A 399 -22.80 -2.36 16.43
CA VAL A 399 -21.42 -2.43 16.91
C VAL A 399 -21.45 -2.80 18.38
N SER A 400 -20.92 -3.98 18.68
CA SER A 400 -20.79 -4.49 20.05
C SER A 400 -19.46 -4.02 20.63
N LEU A 401 -19.51 -3.27 21.72
CA LEU A 401 -18.34 -2.77 22.43
C LEU A 401 -18.23 -3.45 23.80
N GLU A 402 -17.02 -3.83 24.18
CA GLU A 402 -16.61 -4.16 25.54
C GLU A 402 -15.79 -2.99 26.11
N THR A 403 -15.38 -3.05 27.38
CA THR A 403 -14.74 -1.91 28.08
C THR A 403 -13.50 -1.36 27.37
N ASP A 404 -12.76 -2.20 26.65
CA ASP A 404 -11.48 -1.87 26.03
C ASP A 404 -11.37 -2.32 24.57
N ARG A 405 -12.44 -2.82 23.95
CA ARG A 405 -12.42 -3.32 22.56
C ARG A 405 -13.76 -3.31 21.83
N ILE A 406 -13.69 -3.37 20.52
CA ILE A 406 -14.77 -3.71 19.59
C ILE A 406 -14.91 -5.22 19.58
N ALA A 407 -16.01 -5.72 20.13
CA ALA A 407 -16.27 -7.15 20.27
C ALA A 407 -16.89 -7.75 19.00
N ASP A 408 -17.75 -6.99 18.32
CA ASP A 408 -18.40 -7.46 17.09
C ASP A 408 -18.96 -6.29 16.26
N ILE A 409 -19.20 -6.56 14.98
CA ILE A 409 -19.86 -5.66 14.03
C ILE A 409 -20.81 -6.52 13.20
N GLU A 410 -22.10 -6.19 13.20
CA GLU A 410 -23.13 -6.93 12.46
C GLU A 410 -23.90 -6.00 11.54
N LEU A 411 -24.12 -6.42 10.29
CA LEU A 411 -25.04 -5.76 9.39
C LEU A 411 -26.45 -6.29 9.64
N THR A 412 -27.39 -5.40 10.00
CA THR A 412 -28.76 -5.79 10.37
C THR A 412 -29.84 -5.31 9.38
N GLY A 413 -29.46 -4.47 8.42
CA GLY A 413 -30.33 -4.03 7.32
C GLY A 413 -29.59 -3.12 6.33
N GLY A 414 -30.07 -3.05 5.09
CA GLY A 414 -29.49 -2.22 4.03
C GLY A 414 -29.85 -2.73 2.62
N VAL A 415 -29.24 -2.11 1.60
CA VAL A 415 -29.43 -2.36 0.16
C VAL A 415 -29.20 -3.85 -0.21
N ASP A 416 -29.68 -4.27 -1.39
CA ASP A 416 -29.65 -5.65 -1.91
C ASP A 416 -28.29 -6.32 -1.64
N GLN A 417 -28.30 -7.32 -0.76
CA GLN A 417 -27.11 -7.99 -0.23
C GLN A 417 -26.60 -9.02 -1.25
N ASP A 418 -26.06 -8.53 -2.37
CA ASP A 418 -25.39 -9.40 -3.32
C ASP A 418 -24.09 -10.00 -2.73
N VAL A 419 -23.57 -11.02 -3.39
CA VAL A 419 -22.40 -11.77 -2.90
C VAL A 419 -21.17 -10.88 -2.78
N GLU A 420 -21.02 -9.88 -3.67
CA GLU A 420 -19.89 -8.96 -3.68
C GLU A 420 -19.94 -8.02 -2.47
N PHE A 421 -21.13 -7.51 -2.13
CA PHE A 421 -21.38 -6.69 -0.95
C PHE A 421 -21.12 -7.45 0.36
N VAL A 422 -21.62 -8.68 0.49
CA VAL A 422 -21.41 -9.48 1.72
C VAL A 422 -19.94 -9.80 1.91
N THR A 423 -19.22 -10.09 0.82
CA THR A 423 -17.78 -10.37 0.87
C THR A 423 -16.99 -9.15 1.31
N SER A 424 -17.25 -7.97 0.74
CA SER A 424 -16.56 -6.73 1.11
C SER A 424 -16.84 -6.31 2.56
N PHE A 425 -18.08 -6.53 3.04
CA PHE A 425 -18.46 -6.30 4.43
C PHE A 425 -17.70 -7.21 5.41
N GLU A 426 -17.63 -8.51 5.14
CA GLU A 426 -16.90 -9.44 6.01
C GLU A 426 -15.40 -9.15 6.03
N GLU A 427 -14.80 -8.75 4.90
CA GLU A 427 -13.40 -8.34 4.85
C GLU A 427 -13.13 -7.09 5.69
N ILE A 428 -13.94 -6.02 5.55
CA ILE A 428 -13.73 -4.79 6.34
C ILE A 428 -14.04 -5.03 7.81
N ARG A 429 -15.05 -5.85 8.12
CA ARG A 429 -15.38 -6.29 9.49
C ARG A 429 -14.20 -7.00 10.13
N SER A 430 -13.62 -8.00 9.46
CA SER A 430 -12.46 -8.72 9.97
C SER A 430 -11.31 -7.76 10.24
N ARG A 431 -10.98 -6.87 9.29
CA ARG A 431 -9.92 -5.87 9.48
C ARG A 431 -10.15 -5.02 10.73
N ILE A 432 -11.36 -4.51 10.93
CA ILE A 432 -11.68 -3.66 12.09
C ILE A 432 -11.58 -4.45 13.40
N LEU A 433 -12.09 -5.68 13.44
CA LEU A 433 -12.04 -6.53 14.63
C LEU A 433 -10.61 -6.97 14.96
N ASP A 434 -9.85 -7.38 13.95
CA ASP A 434 -8.45 -7.81 14.08
C ASP A 434 -7.57 -6.65 14.55
N ALA A 435 -7.78 -5.45 13.99
CA ALA A 435 -7.05 -4.24 14.38
C ALA A 435 -7.63 -3.55 15.63
N ASN A 436 -8.83 -3.96 16.08
CA ASN A 436 -9.60 -3.31 17.14
C ASN A 436 -9.76 -1.78 16.97
N THR A 437 -9.93 -1.33 15.73
CA THR A 437 -10.04 0.09 15.37
C THR A 437 -10.78 0.30 14.05
N PRO A 438 -11.62 1.35 13.91
CA PRO A 438 -12.23 1.70 12.63
C PRO A 438 -11.21 2.27 11.61
N HIS A 439 -9.96 2.49 12.01
CA HIS A 439 -8.93 3.13 11.18
C HIS A 439 -8.15 2.13 10.32
N VAL A 440 -8.86 1.30 9.57
CA VAL A 440 -8.28 0.30 8.64
C VAL A 440 -8.39 0.74 7.18
N ASP A 441 -7.56 0.16 6.32
CA ASP A 441 -7.62 0.40 4.88
C ASP A 441 -8.96 -0.09 4.30
N ALA A 442 -9.58 0.74 3.45
CA ALA A 442 -10.79 0.37 2.74
C ALA A 442 -10.53 -0.80 1.76
N ILE A 443 -11.57 -1.59 1.50
CA ILE A 443 -11.51 -2.65 0.48
C ILE A 443 -11.48 -1.99 -0.90
N SER A 444 -10.50 -2.40 -1.73
CA SER A 444 -10.38 -1.91 -3.10
C SER A 444 -11.59 -2.35 -3.92
N GLY A 445 -12.25 -1.42 -4.62
CA GLY A 445 -13.51 -1.70 -5.33
C GLY A 445 -14.78 -1.49 -4.49
N ALA A 446 -14.68 -1.51 -3.16
CA ALA A 446 -15.79 -1.29 -2.23
C ALA A 446 -15.49 -0.14 -1.24
N THR A 447 -14.85 0.92 -1.73
CA THR A 447 -14.36 2.03 -0.89
C THR A 447 -15.49 2.76 -0.17
N SER A 448 -16.59 3.07 -0.87
CA SER A 448 -17.74 3.77 -0.29
C SER A 448 -18.37 2.99 0.88
N GLN A 449 -18.59 1.68 0.67
CA GLN A 449 -19.10 0.75 1.69
C GLN A 449 -18.14 0.64 2.88
N SER A 450 -16.84 0.47 2.61
CA SER A 450 -15.82 0.36 3.65
C SER A 450 -15.82 1.59 4.55
N GLU A 451 -15.89 2.79 3.96
CA GLU A 451 -15.95 4.04 4.73
C GLU A 451 -17.26 4.17 5.52
N ALA A 452 -18.39 3.68 5.00
CA ALA A 452 -19.65 3.65 5.73
C ALA A 452 -19.57 2.75 6.98
N VAL A 453 -19.00 1.55 6.87
CA VAL A 453 -18.79 0.64 8.02
C VAL A 453 -17.84 1.27 9.06
N LYS A 454 -16.71 1.82 8.61
CA LYS A 454 -15.75 2.52 9.49
C LYS A 454 -16.40 3.70 10.22
N LYS A 455 -17.28 4.43 9.55
CA LYS A 455 -18.08 5.53 10.13
C LYS A 455 -19.05 5.01 11.20
N ALA A 456 -19.74 3.90 10.95
CA ALA A 456 -20.64 3.30 11.94
C ALA A 456 -19.88 2.91 13.21
N VAL A 457 -18.75 2.23 13.07
CA VAL A 457 -17.90 1.84 14.21
C VAL A 457 -17.40 3.07 14.98
N SER A 458 -16.93 4.10 14.27
CA SER A 458 -16.47 5.34 14.90
C SER A 458 -17.59 6.03 15.70
N LYS A 459 -18.81 6.11 15.15
CA LYS A 459 -19.97 6.68 15.84
C LYS A 459 -20.35 5.89 17.10
N ALA A 460 -20.39 4.57 17.00
CA ALA A 460 -20.67 3.69 18.13
C ALA A 460 -19.68 3.89 19.28
N MET A 461 -18.37 3.96 18.97
CA MET A 461 -17.32 4.21 19.96
C MET A 461 -17.49 5.57 20.66
N VAL A 462 -17.84 6.62 19.93
CA VAL A 462 -18.10 7.96 20.50
C VAL A 462 -19.34 7.94 21.40
N LYS A 463 -20.46 7.34 20.95
CA LYS A 463 -21.68 7.23 21.76
C LYS A 463 -21.43 6.42 23.03
N SER A 464 -20.69 5.34 22.93
CA SER A 464 -20.31 4.50 24.06
C SER A 464 -19.43 5.24 25.07
N SER A 465 -18.41 5.95 24.59
CA SER A 465 -17.53 6.75 25.44
C SER A 465 -18.30 7.86 26.17
N LYS A 466 -19.19 8.58 25.47
CA LYS A 466 -20.08 9.58 26.10
C LYS A 466 -20.99 8.95 27.16
N ALA A 467 -21.55 7.78 26.86
CA ALA A 467 -22.42 7.06 27.80
C ALA A 467 -21.68 6.58 29.05
N LEU A 468 -20.41 6.16 28.92
CA LEU A 468 -19.56 5.81 30.06
C LEU A 468 -19.27 7.03 30.93
N VAL A 469 -18.87 8.16 30.32
CA VAL A 469 -18.60 9.41 31.04
C VAL A 469 -19.84 9.89 31.81
N ALA A 470 -21.02 9.83 31.20
CA ALA A 470 -22.28 10.18 31.87
C ALA A 470 -22.58 9.26 33.07
N GLU A 471 -22.30 7.97 32.94
CA GLU A 471 -22.51 6.97 33.99
C GLU A 471 -21.53 7.11 35.16
N GLU A 472 -20.28 7.51 34.87
CA GLU A 472 -19.25 7.83 35.87
C GLU A 472 -19.45 9.22 36.52
N GLY A 473 -20.53 9.93 36.19
CA GLY A 473 -20.86 11.24 36.76
C GLY A 473 -20.03 12.40 36.20
N GLY A 474 -19.37 12.20 35.06
CA GLY A 474 -18.65 13.25 34.34
C GLY A 474 -19.60 14.16 33.57
N ASP A 475 -19.25 15.45 33.47
CA ASP A 475 -20.02 16.42 32.68
C ASP A 475 -19.79 16.19 31.18
N THR A 476 -20.78 15.60 30.50
CA THR A 476 -20.75 15.40 29.05
C THR A 476 -20.89 16.70 28.24
N ALA A 477 -21.24 17.81 28.89
CA ALA A 477 -21.41 19.14 28.30
C ALA A 477 -20.23 20.09 28.59
N ALA A 478 -19.18 19.64 29.28
CA ALA A 478 -18.00 20.45 29.53
C ALA A 478 -17.39 20.95 28.18
N PRO A 479 -17.18 22.26 28.00
CA PRO A 479 -16.66 22.80 26.75
C PRO A 479 -15.31 22.16 26.43
N LYS A 480 -15.23 21.53 25.25
CA LYS A 480 -13.95 21.04 24.73
C LYS A 480 -13.16 22.24 24.23
N SER A 481 -11.97 22.41 24.78
CA SER A 481 -11.00 23.42 24.38
C SER A 481 -9.90 22.80 23.52
N TYR A 482 -9.58 23.49 22.42
CA TYR A 482 -8.45 23.18 21.56
C TYR A 482 -7.58 24.41 21.39
N ASP A 483 -6.30 24.20 21.12
CA ASP A 483 -5.38 25.30 20.88
C ASP A 483 -5.57 25.85 19.47
N VAL A 484 -5.77 24.93 18.53
CA VAL A 484 -5.97 25.19 17.11
C VAL A 484 -7.11 24.33 16.58
N VAL A 485 -8.07 24.96 15.90
CA VAL A 485 -9.08 24.27 15.10
C VAL A 485 -8.76 24.45 13.63
N VAL A 486 -8.65 23.34 12.90
CA VAL A 486 -8.42 23.32 11.45
C VAL A 486 -9.72 22.97 10.74
N VAL A 487 -10.16 23.81 9.81
CA VAL A 487 -11.42 23.65 9.07
C VAL A 487 -11.13 23.16 7.66
N GLY A 488 -11.48 21.90 7.38
CA GLY A 488 -11.22 21.19 6.14
C GLY A 488 -10.06 20.21 6.26
N SER A 489 -10.25 19.00 5.73
CA SER A 489 -9.30 17.89 5.80
C SER A 489 -8.61 17.58 4.46
N GLY A 490 -8.49 18.58 3.59
CA GLY A 490 -7.62 18.51 2.42
C GLY A 490 -6.13 18.53 2.82
N GLY A 491 -5.22 18.43 1.86
CA GLY A 491 -3.78 18.39 2.16
C GLY A 491 -3.27 19.60 2.95
N ALA A 492 -3.86 20.79 2.76
CA ALA A 492 -3.52 21.98 3.53
C ALA A 492 -3.92 21.85 5.00
N GLY A 493 -5.13 21.37 5.26
CA GLY A 493 -5.62 21.19 6.63
C GLY A 493 -4.87 20.09 7.36
N LEU A 494 -4.63 18.94 6.71
CA LEU A 494 -3.86 17.86 7.32
C LEU A 494 -2.41 18.29 7.61
N ALA A 495 -1.76 18.98 6.67
CA ALA A 495 -0.39 19.49 6.88
C ALA A 495 -0.34 20.55 8.00
N ALA A 496 -1.33 21.43 8.07
CA ALA A 496 -1.46 22.42 9.15
C ALA A 496 -1.66 21.76 10.51
N ALA A 497 -2.53 20.76 10.58
CA ALA A 497 -2.80 20.05 11.81
C ALA A 497 -1.57 19.29 12.33
N ILE A 498 -0.88 18.57 11.44
CA ILE A 498 0.37 17.86 11.75
C ILE A 498 1.42 18.85 12.26
N GLN A 499 1.61 19.97 11.56
CA GLN A 499 2.63 20.94 11.96
C GLN A 499 2.28 21.65 13.27
N ALA A 500 1.01 22.03 13.48
CA ALA A 500 0.58 22.64 14.73
C ALA A 500 0.77 21.69 15.93
N HIS A 501 0.44 20.41 15.75
CA HIS A 501 0.66 19.38 16.76
C HIS A 501 2.15 19.15 17.02
N ASP A 502 2.98 19.04 15.98
CA ASP A 502 4.44 18.90 16.12
C ASP A 502 5.07 20.09 16.86
N ASP A 503 4.46 21.28 16.74
CA ASP A 503 4.86 22.49 17.46
C ASP A 503 4.19 22.62 18.85
N GLY A 504 3.48 21.57 19.31
CA GLY A 504 2.99 21.43 20.69
C GLY A 504 1.55 21.88 20.95
N ALA A 505 0.76 22.14 19.91
CA ALA A 505 -0.65 22.51 20.05
C ALA A 505 -1.58 21.29 20.15
N ARG A 506 -2.64 21.37 20.95
CA ARG A 506 -3.79 20.47 20.88
C ARG A 506 -4.69 20.85 19.70
N VAL A 507 -4.85 19.94 18.74
CA VAL A 507 -5.50 20.24 17.45
C VAL A 507 -6.79 19.46 17.24
N LEU A 508 -7.82 20.13 16.72
CA LEU A 508 -9.03 19.51 16.17
C LEU A 508 -9.13 19.80 14.67
N ILE A 509 -9.35 18.77 13.86
CA ILE A 509 -9.72 18.89 12.45
C ILE A 509 -11.23 18.73 12.32
N VAL A 510 -11.88 19.65 11.61
CA VAL A 510 -13.32 19.60 11.31
C VAL A 510 -13.52 19.49 9.81
N GLU A 511 -14.21 18.44 9.36
CA GLU A 511 -14.53 18.16 7.97
C GLU A 511 -16.05 17.98 7.81
N LYS A 512 -16.63 18.71 6.85
CA LYS A 512 -18.07 18.63 6.59
C LYS A 512 -18.47 17.39 5.80
N MET A 513 -17.53 16.80 5.07
CA MET A 513 -17.75 15.58 4.29
C MET A 513 -17.59 14.35 5.19
N PRO A 514 -18.17 13.19 4.79
CA PRO A 514 -17.99 11.93 5.51
C PRO A 514 -16.58 11.33 5.35
N THR A 515 -15.71 11.93 4.54
CA THR A 515 -14.39 11.39 4.21
C THR A 515 -13.33 12.47 4.14
N ILE A 516 -12.09 12.10 4.46
CA ILE A 516 -10.92 12.98 4.42
C ILE A 516 -10.42 13.16 2.98
N GLY A 517 -9.88 14.35 2.68
CA GLY A 517 -8.97 14.55 1.55
C GLY A 517 -9.42 15.59 0.52
N GLY A 518 -10.71 15.92 0.45
CA GLY A 518 -11.25 16.94 -0.45
C GLY A 518 -10.78 16.79 -1.90
N ASN A 519 -10.44 17.89 -2.58
CA ASN A 519 -9.83 17.83 -3.92
C ASN A 519 -8.40 17.28 -3.93
N THR A 520 -7.70 17.28 -2.79
CA THR A 520 -6.29 16.85 -2.76
C THR A 520 -6.15 15.39 -3.17
N ILE A 521 -7.09 14.53 -2.76
CA ILE A 521 -7.08 13.09 -3.13
C ILE A 521 -7.15 12.87 -4.65
N LYS A 522 -7.75 13.81 -5.40
CA LYS A 522 -7.90 13.75 -6.86
C LYS A 522 -6.68 14.29 -7.63
N ALA A 523 -5.64 14.77 -6.94
CA ALA A 523 -4.44 15.26 -7.60
C ALA A 523 -3.66 14.11 -8.26
N SER A 524 -3.22 14.28 -9.50
CA SER A 524 -2.54 13.22 -10.25
C SER A 524 -1.05 13.51 -10.50
N ALA A 525 -0.72 14.69 -11.01
CA ALA A 525 0.60 14.95 -11.61
C ALA A 525 1.77 14.98 -10.60
N GLY A 526 1.71 15.81 -9.57
CA GLY A 526 2.80 15.97 -8.60
C GLY A 526 2.85 17.36 -7.95
N MET A 527 3.95 17.61 -7.23
CA MET A 527 4.23 18.81 -6.45
C MET A 527 5.46 19.55 -7.00
N ASN A 528 5.34 20.83 -7.33
CA ASN A 528 6.49 21.57 -7.86
C ASN A 528 7.45 22.03 -6.76
N ALA A 529 8.75 21.87 -7.00
CA ALA A 529 9.82 22.47 -6.20
C ALA A 529 11.11 22.57 -7.03
N ALA A 530 11.92 23.60 -6.77
CA ALA A 530 13.20 23.82 -7.45
C ALA A 530 14.38 23.78 -6.45
N GLU A 531 15.53 23.26 -6.86
CA GLU A 531 16.74 23.05 -6.02
C GLU A 531 16.59 21.94 -4.96
N THR A 532 15.76 20.93 -5.23
CA THR A 532 15.56 19.81 -4.31
C THR A 532 16.69 18.79 -4.33
N ARG A 533 16.82 17.97 -3.29
CA ARG A 533 17.80 16.86 -3.28
C ARG A 533 17.54 15.85 -4.39
N PHE A 534 16.26 15.62 -4.74
CA PHE A 534 15.90 14.65 -5.77
C PHE A 534 16.19 15.17 -7.19
N GLN A 535 16.09 16.48 -7.43
CA GLN A 535 16.59 17.08 -8.68
C GLN A 535 18.09 16.88 -8.82
N ARG A 536 18.87 17.13 -7.75
CA ARG A 536 20.32 16.89 -7.74
C ARG A 536 20.69 15.44 -8.04
N VAL A 537 19.99 14.47 -7.43
CA VAL A 537 20.22 13.03 -7.66
C VAL A 537 19.94 12.65 -9.13
N LYS A 538 19.00 13.31 -9.80
CA LYS A 538 18.69 13.09 -11.22
C LYS A 538 19.53 13.94 -12.18
N GLY A 539 20.46 14.74 -11.68
CA GLY A 539 21.26 15.66 -12.50
C GLY A 539 20.47 16.83 -13.11
N ILE A 540 19.27 17.12 -12.59
CA ILE A 540 18.44 18.25 -13.05
C ILE A 540 18.95 19.53 -12.39
N GLN A 541 19.37 20.49 -13.23
CA GLN A 541 19.77 21.82 -12.79
C GLN A 541 18.58 22.77 -12.95
N ASP A 542 18.01 23.21 -11.83
CA ASP A 542 16.91 24.18 -11.76
C ASP A 542 17.29 25.29 -10.78
N SER A 543 16.54 26.39 -10.76
CA SER A 543 16.74 27.46 -9.78
C SER A 543 15.43 28.01 -9.26
N LYS A 544 15.44 28.48 -8.01
CA LYS A 544 14.30 29.18 -7.42
C LYS A 544 13.94 30.44 -8.20
N GLU A 545 14.92 31.17 -8.75
CA GLU A 545 14.60 32.38 -9.52
C GLU A 545 13.87 32.04 -10.83
N LEU A 546 14.33 31.04 -11.57
CA LEU A 546 13.62 30.58 -12.78
C LEU A 546 12.20 30.12 -12.44
N PHE A 547 12.03 29.34 -11.37
CA PHE A 547 10.71 28.89 -10.93
C PHE A 547 9.79 30.07 -10.55
N TYR A 548 10.33 31.11 -9.90
CA TYR A 548 9.62 32.35 -9.60
C TYR A 548 9.19 33.09 -10.87
N GLU A 549 10.11 33.33 -11.80
CA GLU A 549 9.85 34.05 -13.05
C GLU A 549 8.81 33.33 -13.91
N GLU A 550 8.91 32.00 -14.04
CA GLU A 550 7.95 31.20 -14.81
C GLU A 550 6.57 31.18 -14.15
N THR A 551 6.51 31.09 -12.82
CA THR A 551 5.24 31.14 -12.09
C THR A 551 4.59 32.52 -12.18
N LEU A 552 5.36 33.60 -12.06
CA LEU A 552 4.89 34.98 -12.18
C LEU A 552 4.36 35.26 -13.59
N LYS A 553 5.10 34.85 -14.62
CA LYS A 553 4.68 34.94 -16.03
C LYS A 553 3.43 34.12 -16.28
N GLY A 554 3.40 32.87 -15.79
CA GLY A 554 2.26 31.97 -15.88
C GLY A 554 0.99 32.53 -15.23
N GLY A 555 1.13 33.20 -14.09
CA GLY A 555 0.07 33.92 -13.38
C GLY A 555 -0.24 35.31 -13.91
N LYS A 556 0.24 35.66 -15.12
CA LYS A 556 -0.02 36.93 -15.82
C LYS A 556 0.45 38.16 -15.03
N ASN A 557 1.50 38.01 -14.22
CA ASN A 557 2.03 39.03 -13.31
C ASN A 557 1.00 39.57 -12.29
N LYS A 558 -0.07 38.82 -12.02
CA LYS A 558 -1.08 39.17 -11.00
C LYS A 558 -0.80 38.55 -9.63
N ASN A 559 0.16 37.63 -9.54
CA ASN A 559 0.57 37.04 -8.28
C ASN A 559 1.02 38.14 -7.31
N ASN A 560 0.71 37.98 -6.02
CA ASN A 560 1.32 38.77 -4.96
C ASN A 560 2.82 38.40 -4.89
N PRO A 561 3.75 39.34 -5.16
CA PRO A 561 5.17 39.02 -5.23
C PRO A 561 5.75 38.46 -3.92
N ALA A 562 5.26 38.93 -2.76
CA ALA A 562 5.74 38.47 -1.46
C ALA A 562 5.28 37.02 -1.17
N LEU A 563 4.01 36.70 -1.46
CA LEU A 563 3.50 35.35 -1.33
C LEU A 563 4.16 34.39 -2.31
N LEU A 564 4.35 34.80 -3.57
CA LEU A 564 5.02 33.98 -4.57
C LEU A 564 6.49 33.72 -4.22
N ARG A 565 7.20 34.74 -3.71
CA ARG A 565 8.58 34.58 -3.24
C ARG A 565 8.66 33.56 -2.11
N ARG A 566 7.76 33.70 -1.12
CA ARG A 566 7.65 32.75 0.01
C ARG A 566 7.34 31.32 -0.46
N PHE A 567 6.43 31.17 -1.42
CA PHE A 567 6.08 29.89 -2.02
C PHE A 567 7.30 29.21 -2.64
N VAL A 568 8.03 29.90 -3.52
CA VAL A 568 9.19 29.31 -4.21
C VAL A 568 10.35 29.00 -3.27
N GLU A 569 10.62 29.87 -2.30
CA GLU A 569 11.71 29.68 -1.33
C GLU A 569 11.51 28.50 -0.39
N THR A 570 10.24 28.15 -0.11
CA THR A 570 9.84 27.13 0.87
C THR A 570 9.54 25.77 0.22
N ALA A 571 9.33 25.72 -1.10
CA ALA A 571 8.93 24.50 -1.80
C ALA A 571 9.88 23.31 -1.58
N PRO A 572 11.23 23.47 -1.59
CA PRO A 572 12.14 22.36 -1.30
C PRO A 572 12.03 21.82 0.11
N GLN A 573 11.85 22.70 1.10
CA GLN A 573 11.70 22.31 2.50
C GLN A 573 10.39 21.55 2.70
N ALA A 574 9.34 21.89 1.95
CA ALA A 574 8.09 21.14 1.98
C ALA A 574 8.25 19.72 1.39
N ILE A 575 9.10 19.51 0.38
CA ILE A 575 9.46 18.18 -0.11
C ILE A 575 10.21 17.37 0.97
N GLU A 576 11.15 17.99 1.68
CA GLU A 576 11.86 17.32 2.78
C GLU A 576 10.90 17.02 3.96
N TRP A 577 10.02 17.95 4.31
CA TRP A 577 9.04 17.79 5.38
C TRP A 577 8.11 16.59 5.15
N LEU A 578 7.71 16.35 3.89
CA LEU A 578 6.96 15.17 3.46
C LEU A 578 7.81 13.90 3.57
N ALA A 579 9.06 13.95 3.11
CA ALA A 579 9.97 12.81 3.13
C ALA A 579 10.28 12.34 4.56
N ASP A 580 10.51 13.27 5.50
CA ASP A 580 10.73 13.00 6.93
C ASP A 580 9.53 12.32 7.60
N ARG A 581 8.37 12.35 6.94
CA ARG A 581 7.09 11.76 7.38
C ARG A 581 6.68 10.55 6.55
N GLY A 582 7.62 9.96 5.79
CA GLY A 582 7.39 8.75 4.99
C GLY A 582 6.61 8.99 3.71
N ILE A 583 6.52 10.23 3.22
CA ILE A 583 5.83 10.59 1.98
C ILE A 583 6.87 10.97 0.93
N MET A 584 7.44 9.96 0.27
CA MET A 584 8.53 10.15 -0.69
C MET A 584 8.04 10.57 -2.07
N LEU A 585 8.41 11.79 -2.51
CA LEU A 585 8.16 12.31 -3.85
C LEU A 585 9.48 12.47 -4.64
N ASN A 586 10.09 11.32 -4.97
CA ASN A 586 11.45 11.21 -5.48
C ASN A 586 11.56 10.86 -6.98
N ASP A 587 10.44 10.71 -7.70
CA ASP A 587 10.40 10.83 -9.15
C ASP A 587 10.02 12.26 -9.58
N ILE A 588 10.36 12.64 -10.81
CA ILE A 588 10.21 14.01 -11.31
C ILE A 588 9.73 13.96 -12.75
N THR A 589 8.68 14.73 -13.04
CA THR A 589 8.12 14.93 -14.38
C THR A 589 7.94 16.43 -14.66
N THR A 590 7.29 16.75 -15.77
CA THR A 590 6.95 18.12 -16.18
C THR A 590 5.46 18.27 -16.46
N THR A 591 4.96 19.49 -16.29
CA THR A 591 3.60 19.88 -16.63
C THR A 591 3.62 21.14 -17.50
N GLY A 592 2.47 21.65 -17.93
CA GLY A 592 2.40 22.77 -18.87
C GLY A 592 2.89 24.09 -18.25
N GLY A 593 3.60 24.89 -19.05
CA GLY A 593 4.05 26.23 -18.65
C GLY A 593 5.37 26.31 -17.85
N MET A 594 6.19 25.26 -17.89
CA MET A 594 7.51 25.20 -17.26
C MET A 594 8.57 24.70 -18.23
N SER A 595 9.80 25.21 -18.12
CA SER A 595 10.94 24.83 -18.97
C SER A 595 11.78 23.67 -18.42
N ILE A 596 11.66 23.35 -17.12
CA ILE A 596 12.47 22.33 -16.45
C ILE A 596 11.57 21.33 -15.70
N ASP A 597 11.98 20.06 -15.70
CA ASP A 597 11.34 18.97 -14.94
C ASP A 597 11.45 19.27 -13.43
N ARG A 598 10.33 19.64 -12.81
CA ARG A 598 10.28 20.01 -11.38
C ARG A 598 9.04 19.54 -10.63
N THR A 599 8.17 18.76 -11.29
CA THR A 599 6.96 18.22 -10.69
C THR A 599 7.29 16.89 -10.01
N HIS A 600 7.47 16.92 -8.70
CA HIS A 600 7.80 15.77 -7.84
C HIS A 600 6.61 14.84 -7.63
N ARG A 601 6.83 13.52 -7.77
CA ARG A 601 5.80 12.49 -7.62
C ARG A 601 6.38 11.18 -7.04
N PRO A 602 5.53 10.22 -6.61
CA PRO A 602 6.00 8.93 -6.11
C PRO A 602 6.82 8.15 -7.16
N LYS A 603 7.81 7.37 -6.72
CA LYS A 603 8.74 6.64 -7.61
C LYS A 603 8.04 5.73 -8.61
N ASP A 604 6.95 5.11 -8.17
CA ASP A 604 6.20 4.14 -8.94
C ASP A 604 5.23 4.78 -9.94
N GLY A 605 5.19 6.12 -10.01
CA GLY A 605 4.34 6.87 -10.93
C GLY A 605 2.86 6.91 -10.53
N SER A 606 2.50 6.54 -9.29
CA SER A 606 1.14 6.64 -8.79
C SER A 606 0.66 8.10 -8.76
N ALA A 607 -0.67 8.30 -8.78
CA ALA A 607 -1.26 9.62 -8.59
C ALA A 607 -0.84 10.22 -7.24
N VAL A 608 -0.34 11.46 -7.26
CA VAL A 608 0.22 12.10 -6.04
C VAL A 608 -0.83 12.31 -4.94
N GLY A 609 -2.09 12.53 -5.30
CA GLY A 609 -3.16 12.93 -4.39
C GLY A 609 -3.51 11.86 -3.38
N GLY A 610 -3.90 10.67 -3.85
CA GLY A 610 -4.17 9.52 -3.00
C GLY A 610 -2.96 9.12 -2.14
N TYR A 611 -1.75 9.15 -2.73
CA TYR A 611 -0.51 8.87 -2.01
C TYR A 611 -0.24 9.88 -0.89
N LEU A 612 -0.42 11.18 -1.18
CA LEU A 612 -0.22 12.28 -0.23
C LEU A 612 -1.26 12.23 0.89
N ILE A 613 -2.55 12.07 0.58
CA ILE A 613 -3.61 11.97 1.59
C ILE A 613 -3.40 10.75 2.48
N SER A 614 -3.10 9.59 1.90
CA SER A 614 -2.83 8.38 2.71
C SER A 614 -1.65 8.59 3.65
N GLY A 615 -0.57 9.21 3.17
CA GLY A 615 0.59 9.55 3.99
C GLY A 615 0.30 10.56 5.09
N LEU A 616 -0.48 11.61 4.79
CA LEU A 616 -0.86 12.63 5.76
C LEU A 616 -1.84 12.08 6.81
N VAL A 617 -2.81 11.25 6.42
CA VAL A 617 -3.73 10.57 7.33
C VAL A 617 -2.95 9.69 8.30
N ARG A 618 -2.01 8.87 7.81
CA ARG A 618 -1.11 8.09 8.70
C ARG A 618 -0.41 8.98 9.73
N ASN A 619 0.01 10.18 9.33
CA ASN A 619 0.69 11.12 10.23
C ASN A 619 -0.25 11.82 11.22
N VAL A 620 -1.50 12.08 10.85
CA VAL A 620 -2.56 12.57 11.75
C VAL A 620 -2.91 11.50 12.77
N THR A 621 -3.13 10.27 12.34
CA THR A 621 -3.41 9.11 13.21
C THR A 621 -2.26 8.86 14.18
N LYS A 622 -1.01 8.82 13.70
CA LYS A 622 0.20 8.65 14.54
C LYS A 622 0.31 9.69 15.67
N ARG A 623 -0.28 10.87 15.49
CA ARG A 623 -0.26 11.99 16.45
C ARG A 623 -1.52 12.06 17.30
N GLN A 624 -2.49 11.18 17.09
CA GLN A 624 -3.79 11.21 17.75
C GLN A 624 -4.47 12.59 17.65
N ILE A 625 -4.32 13.26 16.50
CA ILE A 625 -5.00 14.53 16.27
C ILE A 625 -6.50 14.25 16.14
N ASP A 626 -7.31 14.95 16.92
CA ASP A 626 -8.77 14.78 16.92
C ASP A 626 -9.36 15.19 15.55
N VAL A 627 -10.27 14.36 15.00
CA VAL A 627 -10.95 14.62 13.73
C VAL A 627 -12.46 14.45 13.89
N MET A 628 -13.23 15.43 13.42
CA MET A 628 -14.69 15.37 13.32
C MET A 628 -15.11 15.42 11.86
N LEU A 629 -15.62 14.29 11.35
CA LEU A 629 -16.24 14.19 10.03
C LEU A 629 -17.72 14.56 10.09
N ASP A 630 -18.34 14.76 8.94
CA ASP A 630 -19.75 15.16 8.80
C ASP A 630 -20.13 16.37 9.68
N THR A 631 -19.17 17.24 9.95
CA THR A 631 -19.31 18.35 10.88
C THR A 631 -18.94 19.64 10.17
N SER A 632 -19.87 20.59 10.13
CA SER A 632 -19.64 21.89 9.49
C SER A 632 -19.32 22.96 10.52
N VAL A 633 -18.30 23.78 10.28
CA VAL A 633 -18.14 25.04 11.02
C VAL A 633 -19.11 26.06 10.44
N VAL A 634 -20.06 26.53 11.24
CA VAL A 634 -21.12 27.45 10.79
C VAL A 634 -20.87 28.89 11.23
N ASP A 635 -20.05 29.11 12.26
CA ASP A 635 -19.74 30.43 12.80
C ASP A 635 -18.34 30.47 13.46
N ILE A 636 -17.69 31.63 13.40
CA ILE A 636 -16.45 31.93 14.15
C ILE A 636 -16.82 32.98 15.20
N VAL A 637 -16.65 32.63 16.46
CA VAL A 637 -16.94 33.51 17.59
C VAL A 637 -15.73 34.40 17.86
N MET A 638 -15.96 35.70 17.84
CA MET A 638 -14.95 36.73 18.07
C MET A 638 -15.19 37.39 19.43
N GLU A 639 -14.14 37.57 20.23
CA GLU A 639 -14.15 38.32 21.49
C GLU A 639 -13.02 39.36 21.45
N GLU A 640 -13.33 40.60 21.82
CA GLU A 640 -12.41 41.75 21.74
C GLU A 640 -11.71 41.92 20.37
N GLY A 641 -12.33 41.42 19.29
CA GLY A 641 -11.78 41.45 17.94
C GLY A 641 -10.85 40.27 17.58
N GLU A 642 -10.73 39.28 18.45
CA GLU A 642 -9.90 38.08 18.25
C GLU A 642 -10.74 36.79 18.22
N VAL A 643 -10.23 35.74 17.59
CA VAL A 643 -10.88 34.41 17.58
C VAL A 643 -10.89 33.82 18.99
N ALA A 644 -12.07 33.40 19.47
CA ALA A 644 -12.28 32.81 20.79
C ALA A 644 -12.91 31.40 20.75
N ALA A 645 -13.77 31.14 19.77
CA ALA A 645 -14.41 29.84 19.60
C ALA A 645 -14.90 29.62 18.16
N VAL A 646 -15.31 28.39 17.86
CA VAL A 646 -16.05 28.04 16.64
C VAL A 646 -17.35 27.34 17.01
N ARG A 647 -18.40 27.56 16.21
CA ARG A 647 -19.65 26.80 16.32
C ARG A 647 -19.70 25.76 15.23
N LEU A 648 -19.90 24.51 15.65
CA LEU A 648 -20.00 23.33 14.81
C LEU A 648 -21.47 22.94 14.68
N LEU A 649 -21.87 22.48 13.50
CA LEU A 649 -23.12 21.79 13.23
C LEU A 649 -22.80 20.36 12.82
N THR A 650 -23.22 19.40 13.64
CA THR A 650 -23.04 17.96 13.38
C THR A 650 -24.08 17.44 12.40
N ASP A 651 -23.90 16.22 11.90
CA ASP A 651 -24.89 15.54 11.05
C ASP A 651 -26.21 15.26 11.77
N GLU A 652 -26.18 15.11 13.09
CA GLU A 652 -27.36 15.00 13.97
C GLU A 652 -28.09 16.34 14.18
N GLN A 653 -27.70 17.41 13.47
CA GLN A 653 -28.24 18.77 13.61
C GLN A 653 -28.01 19.38 15.01
N GLU A 654 -27.04 18.87 15.76
CA GLU A 654 -26.63 19.44 17.04
C GLU A 654 -25.62 20.58 16.82
N THR A 655 -25.79 21.66 17.58
CA THR A 655 -24.80 22.75 17.61
C THR A 655 -23.86 22.58 18.79
N VAL A 656 -22.56 22.56 18.52
CA VAL A 656 -21.50 22.44 19.53
C VAL A 656 -20.56 23.62 19.44
N THR A 657 -20.27 24.28 20.57
CA THR A 657 -19.26 25.35 20.62
C THR A 657 -17.93 24.77 21.11
N ILE A 658 -16.87 25.00 20.34
CA ILE A 658 -15.50 24.62 20.68
C ILE A 658 -14.68 25.88 20.92
N GLN A 659 -14.17 26.05 22.14
CA GLN A 659 -13.28 27.17 22.43
C GLN A 659 -11.92 26.93 21.77
N THR A 660 -11.36 27.98 21.15
CA THR A 660 -10.06 27.91 20.48
C THR A 660 -9.36 29.25 20.41
N ARG A 661 -8.03 29.23 20.52
CA ARG A 661 -7.16 30.41 20.39
C ARG A 661 -6.81 30.75 18.94
N SER A 662 -6.97 29.79 18.05
CA SER A 662 -6.67 29.95 16.62
C SER A 662 -7.53 29.05 15.75
N ILE A 663 -7.88 29.57 14.58
CA ILE A 663 -8.56 28.85 13.52
C ILE A 663 -7.72 28.88 12.25
N ILE A 664 -7.57 27.73 11.60
CA ILE A 664 -6.95 27.60 10.28
C ILE A 664 -8.03 27.15 9.30
N VAL A 665 -8.42 28.04 8.39
CA VAL A 665 -9.40 27.70 7.34
C VAL A 665 -8.65 27.14 6.13
N ALA A 666 -8.89 25.86 5.83
CA ALA A 666 -8.26 25.09 4.77
C ALA A 666 -9.29 24.35 3.89
N THR A 667 -10.42 25.01 3.63
CA THR A 667 -11.64 24.40 3.05
C THR A 667 -11.61 24.20 1.54
N GLY A 668 -10.51 24.56 0.87
CA GLY A 668 -10.43 24.60 -0.58
C GLY A 668 -11.26 25.71 -1.22
N GLY A 669 -11.45 25.61 -2.54
CA GLY A 669 -12.08 26.62 -3.38
C GLY A 669 -13.60 26.49 -3.55
N PHE A 670 -14.10 27.06 -4.65
CA PHE A 670 -15.54 27.12 -4.96
C PHE A 670 -15.92 26.58 -6.35
N SER A 671 -15.04 25.82 -7.01
CA SER A 671 -15.24 25.27 -8.36
C SER A 671 -16.43 24.31 -8.52
N ALA A 672 -17.00 23.78 -7.42
CA ALA A 672 -18.21 22.93 -7.46
C ALA A 672 -19.50 23.74 -7.23
N ASN A 673 -19.41 25.03 -6.91
CA ASN A 673 -20.55 25.93 -6.79
C ASN A 673 -20.76 26.66 -8.12
N SER A 674 -21.59 26.08 -8.99
CA SER A 674 -21.85 26.63 -10.33
C SER A 674 -22.40 28.05 -10.30
N GLU A 675 -23.25 28.39 -9.33
CA GLU A 675 -23.79 29.75 -9.17
C GLU A 675 -22.68 30.76 -8.87
N MET A 676 -21.78 30.42 -7.95
CA MET A 676 -20.65 31.29 -7.61
C MET A 676 -19.64 31.37 -8.74
N VAL A 677 -19.37 30.28 -9.45
CA VAL A 677 -18.51 30.27 -10.64
C VAL A 677 -19.10 31.19 -11.72
N VAL A 678 -20.37 31.04 -12.07
CA VAL A 678 -21.05 31.83 -13.11
C VAL A 678 -21.16 33.30 -12.71
N LYS A 679 -21.34 33.61 -11.42
CA LYS A 679 -21.33 35.00 -10.91
C LYS A 679 -20.03 35.73 -11.28
N TYR A 680 -18.89 35.05 -11.16
CA TYR A 680 -17.59 35.66 -11.44
C TYR A 680 -17.10 35.44 -12.88
N ARG A 681 -17.53 34.36 -13.54
CA ARG A 681 -17.19 33.98 -14.91
C ARG A 681 -18.43 33.45 -15.66
N PRO A 682 -19.29 34.36 -16.18
CA PRO A 682 -20.53 33.96 -16.85
C PRO A 682 -20.32 33.06 -18.08
N ASP A 683 -19.15 33.14 -18.70
CA ASP A 683 -18.73 32.32 -19.85
C ASP A 683 -18.52 30.83 -19.51
N LEU A 684 -18.44 30.48 -18.22
CA LEU A 684 -18.31 29.08 -17.76
C LEU A 684 -19.66 28.41 -17.47
N ALA A 685 -20.78 29.05 -17.81
CA ALA A 685 -22.10 28.46 -17.68
C ALA A 685 -22.19 27.13 -18.45
N GLY A 686 -22.61 26.06 -17.76
CA GLY A 686 -22.77 24.72 -18.35
C GLY A 686 -21.50 23.86 -18.39
N PHE A 687 -20.34 24.36 -17.95
CA PHE A 687 -19.13 23.55 -17.87
C PHE A 687 -19.23 22.52 -16.74
N VAL A 688 -18.70 21.32 -16.98
CA VAL A 688 -18.49 20.30 -15.94
C VAL A 688 -17.41 20.73 -14.96
N THR A 689 -17.39 20.15 -13.76
CA THR A 689 -16.35 20.41 -12.76
C THR A 689 -15.61 19.14 -12.35
N THR A 690 -14.30 19.24 -12.23
CA THR A 690 -13.44 18.12 -11.81
C THR A 690 -13.41 17.95 -10.27
N ASN A 691 -14.08 18.85 -9.54
CA ASN A 691 -13.96 18.96 -8.10
C ASN A 691 -14.85 17.96 -7.34
N HIS A 692 -14.55 17.74 -6.06
CA HIS A 692 -15.50 17.09 -5.16
C HIS A 692 -16.67 18.03 -4.83
N LYS A 693 -17.84 17.46 -4.51
CA LYS A 693 -19.08 18.22 -4.23
C LYS A 693 -18.96 19.21 -3.06
N GLY A 694 -17.96 19.04 -2.19
CA GLY A 694 -17.73 19.90 -1.04
C GLY A 694 -17.05 21.23 -1.35
N ALA A 695 -16.45 21.42 -2.53
CA ALA A 695 -15.71 22.64 -2.91
C ALA A 695 -16.64 23.80 -3.30
N THR A 696 -17.37 24.34 -2.33
CA THR A 696 -18.49 25.28 -2.56
C THR A 696 -18.24 26.72 -2.10
N GLY A 697 -17.03 27.03 -1.60
CA GLY A 697 -16.68 28.37 -1.11
C GLY A 697 -17.11 28.69 0.33
N GLY A 698 -17.54 27.69 1.11
CA GLY A 698 -18.03 27.90 2.48
C GLY A 698 -17.02 28.59 3.42
N GLY A 699 -15.73 28.24 3.35
CA GLY A 699 -14.71 28.89 4.18
C GLY A 699 -14.42 30.33 3.80
N ILE A 700 -14.58 30.70 2.52
CA ILE A 700 -14.49 32.10 2.07
C ILE A 700 -15.62 32.90 2.74
N ALA A 701 -16.86 32.42 2.64
CA ALA A 701 -18.01 33.07 3.24
C ALA A 701 -17.90 33.14 4.78
N LEU A 702 -17.35 32.11 5.42
CA LEU A 702 -17.10 32.09 6.86
C LEU A 702 -16.13 33.19 7.30
N LEU A 703 -15.03 33.37 6.56
CA LEU A 703 -14.02 34.39 6.85
C LEU A 703 -14.49 35.81 6.49
N GLU A 704 -15.26 35.98 5.42
CA GLU A 704 -15.84 37.29 5.06
C GLU A 704 -16.77 37.83 6.16
N ARG A 705 -17.48 36.95 6.89
CA ARG A 705 -18.33 37.34 8.04
C ARG A 705 -17.56 37.99 9.18
N ILE A 706 -16.29 37.61 9.38
CA ILE A 706 -15.40 38.24 10.37
C ILE A 706 -14.54 39.37 9.76
N GLY A 707 -14.87 39.81 8.54
CA GLY A 707 -14.28 40.98 7.90
C GLY A 707 -13.09 40.69 6.98
N ALA A 708 -12.80 39.43 6.66
CA ALA A 708 -11.73 39.07 5.73
C ALA A 708 -11.95 39.71 4.34
N GLY A 709 -10.87 40.22 3.74
CA GLY A 709 -10.87 40.67 2.36
C GLY A 709 -10.68 39.50 1.39
N THR A 710 -11.16 39.66 0.15
CA THR A 710 -10.93 38.71 -0.95
C THR A 710 -10.14 39.36 -2.09
N VAL A 711 -9.51 38.54 -2.93
CA VAL A 711 -8.75 38.96 -4.11
C VAL A 711 -8.90 37.93 -5.23
N ASP A 712 -8.79 38.35 -6.47
CA ASP A 712 -8.75 37.50 -7.67
C ASP A 712 -9.95 36.55 -7.86
N MET A 713 -11.12 36.83 -7.27
CA MET A 713 -12.31 35.95 -7.32
C MET A 713 -12.77 35.60 -8.75
N GLY A 714 -12.48 36.45 -9.74
CA GLY A 714 -12.74 36.20 -11.17
C GLY A 714 -11.74 35.27 -11.87
N GLU A 715 -10.60 35.01 -11.24
CA GLU A 715 -9.55 34.15 -11.76
C GLU A 715 -9.91 32.68 -11.46
N ILE A 716 -10.72 32.09 -12.35
CA ILE A 716 -11.15 30.69 -12.31
C ILE A 716 -10.50 29.94 -13.48
N GLN A 717 -9.76 28.89 -13.16
CA GLN A 717 -9.08 28.04 -14.13
C GLN A 717 -9.95 26.87 -14.56
N ILE A 718 -9.95 26.64 -15.86
CA ILE A 718 -10.43 25.42 -16.49
C ILE A 718 -9.25 24.48 -16.79
N HIS A 719 -9.46 23.18 -16.67
CA HIS A 719 -8.51 22.16 -17.11
C HIS A 719 -8.82 21.76 -18.55
N PRO A 720 -7.82 21.65 -19.45
CA PRO A 720 -8.08 21.40 -20.87
C PRO A 720 -8.55 19.97 -21.16
N THR A 721 -8.12 18.99 -20.36
CA THR A 721 -8.36 17.56 -20.64
C THR A 721 -9.27 16.93 -19.58
N VAL A 722 -10.59 17.01 -19.78
CA VAL A 722 -11.62 16.42 -18.90
C VAL A 722 -12.58 15.57 -19.74
N GLU A 723 -12.83 14.33 -19.30
CA GLU A 723 -13.89 13.48 -19.87
C GLU A 723 -15.25 14.01 -19.38
N GLN A 724 -16.14 14.31 -20.32
CA GLN A 724 -17.30 15.15 -20.04
C GLN A 724 -18.46 14.41 -19.36
N LYS A 725 -18.60 13.10 -19.52
CA LYS A 725 -19.73 12.35 -18.92
C LYS A 725 -19.54 12.13 -17.44
N THR A 726 -18.34 11.73 -17.04
CA THR A 726 -17.97 11.42 -15.66
C THR A 726 -17.31 12.62 -14.96
N SER A 727 -17.02 13.69 -15.71
CA SER A 727 -16.23 14.84 -15.24
C SER A 727 -14.83 14.45 -14.74
N TYR A 728 -14.31 13.31 -15.20
CA TYR A 728 -13.03 12.78 -14.74
C TYR A 728 -11.87 13.51 -15.43
N LEU A 729 -10.91 13.98 -14.63
CA LEU A 729 -9.73 14.70 -15.13
C LEU A 729 -8.72 13.72 -15.72
N VAL A 730 -8.34 13.92 -16.97
CA VAL A 730 -7.20 13.21 -17.59
C VAL A 730 -5.92 13.98 -17.30
N SER A 731 -4.97 13.33 -16.63
CA SER A 731 -3.78 13.98 -16.07
C SER A 731 -2.93 14.67 -17.14
N GLU A 732 -2.45 15.86 -16.83
CA GLU A 732 -1.47 16.58 -17.66
C GLU A 732 -0.14 15.83 -17.79
N SER A 733 0.15 14.90 -16.87
CA SER A 733 1.30 13.99 -16.98
C SER A 733 1.23 13.07 -18.19
N ILE A 734 0.04 12.77 -18.73
CA ILE A 734 -0.11 12.01 -19.99
C ILE A 734 0.47 12.83 -21.16
N ARG A 735 0.16 14.13 -21.24
CA ARG A 735 0.79 15.05 -22.20
C ARG A 735 2.29 15.22 -21.93
N GLY A 736 2.67 15.41 -20.66
CA GLY A 736 4.07 15.49 -20.22
C GLY A 736 4.90 14.22 -20.49
N GLY A 737 4.23 13.08 -20.62
CA GLY A 737 4.79 11.78 -20.99
C GLY A 737 5.06 11.59 -22.48
N GLY A 738 4.50 12.45 -23.34
CA GLY A 738 4.65 12.37 -24.79
C GLY A 738 3.35 12.35 -25.59
N ALA A 739 2.18 12.29 -24.92
CA ALA A 739 0.90 12.29 -25.63
C ALA A 739 0.68 13.58 -26.44
N ILE A 740 -0.13 13.46 -27.49
CA ILE A 740 -0.53 14.56 -28.37
C ILE A 740 -2.04 14.82 -28.28
N LEU A 741 -2.47 15.99 -28.72
CA LEU A 741 -3.90 16.32 -28.90
C LEU A 741 -4.23 16.34 -30.38
N VAL A 742 -5.28 15.61 -30.79
CA VAL A 742 -5.78 15.61 -32.16
C VAL A 742 -7.25 16.01 -32.23
N ASN A 743 -7.63 16.73 -33.28
CA ASN A 743 -9.02 17.05 -33.58
C ASN A 743 -9.73 15.89 -34.30
N GLN A 744 -11.03 16.03 -34.58
CA GLN A 744 -11.81 15.00 -35.28
C GLN A 744 -11.29 14.69 -36.71
N LYS A 745 -10.52 15.60 -37.31
CA LYS A 745 -9.86 15.40 -38.62
C LYS A 745 -8.52 14.66 -38.51
N GLY A 746 -8.13 14.17 -37.33
CA GLY A 746 -6.86 13.47 -37.11
C GLY A 746 -5.62 14.36 -37.12
N ASN A 747 -5.76 15.69 -37.00
CA ASN A 747 -4.62 16.60 -36.99
C ASN A 747 -4.33 17.14 -35.59
N ARG A 748 -3.04 17.32 -35.27
CA ARG A 748 -2.62 18.23 -34.20
C ARG A 748 -3.06 19.66 -34.53
N PHE A 749 -3.29 20.46 -33.50
CA PHE A 749 -3.81 21.83 -33.66
C PHE A 749 -3.18 22.86 -32.70
N PHE A 750 -2.37 22.42 -31.74
CA PHE A 750 -1.75 23.31 -30.76
C PHE A 750 -0.56 22.64 -30.06
N ASN A 751 0.28 23.43 -29.40
CA ASN A 751 1.32 22.92 -28.51
C ASN A 751 0.70 22.39 -27.21
N GLU A 752 0.82 21.08 -26.96
CA GLU A 752 0.18 20.41 -25.84
C GLU A 752 0.76 20.79 -24.47
N MET A 753 1.93 21.43 -24.42
CA MET A 753 2.65 21.80 -23.20
C MET A 753 2.56 23.31 -22.87
N GLU A 754 1.75 24.07 -23.60
CA GLU A 754 1.41 25.46 -23.26
C GLU A 754 0.52 25.55 -22.00
N THR A 755 0.28 26.78 -21.54
CA THR A 755 -0.55 27.03 -20.35
C THR A 755 -2.01 26.57 -20.57
N ARG A 756 -2.65 26.12 -19.49
CA ARG A 756 -4.00 25.54 -19.51
C ARG A 756 -5.05 26.43 -20.18
N ASP A 757 -4.96 27.75 -20.00
CA ASP A 757 -5.87 28.71 -20.63
C ASP A 757 -5.73 28.72 -22.16
N LYS A 758 -4.51 28.67 -22.69
CA LYS A 758 -4.26 28.58 -24.13
C LYS A 758 -4.69 27.24 -24.72
N VAL A 759 -4.33 26.13 -24.08
CA VAL A 759 -4.72 24.79 -24.56
C VAL A 759 -6.24 24.63 -24.53
N SER A 760 -6.91 25.10 -23.48
CA SER A 760 -8.38 25.08 -23.40
C SER A 760 -9.04 25.96 -24.47
N ALA A 761 -8.51 27.17 -24.70
CA ALA A 761 -9.01 28.04 -25.75
C ALA A 761 -8.86 27.41 -27.14
N ALA A 762 -7.76 26.70 -27.40
CA ALA A 762 -7.54 25.98 -28.65
C ALA A 762 -8.56 24.84 -28.85
N ILE A 763 -8.89 24.08 -27.79
CA ILE A 763 -9.92 23.03 -27.85
C ILE A 763 -11.32 23.64 -28.07
N ILE A 764 -11.66 24.71 -27.35
CA ILE A 764 -12.96 25.41 -27.48
C ILE A 764 -13.15 25.98 -28.89
N ALA A 765 -12.07 26.41 -29.55
CA ALA A 765 -12.11 26.95 -30.90
C ALA A 765 -12.30 25.88 -32.00
N LEU A 766 -12.18 24.59 -31.68
CA LEU A 766 -12.48 23.52 -32.64
C LEU A 766 -13.98 23.49 -32.97
N PRO A 767 -14.38 23.20 -34.22
CA PRO A 767 -15.79 23.08 -34.60
C PRO A 767 -16.61 22.12 -33.72
N GLU A 768 -15.96 21.07 -33.24
CA GLU A 768 -16.55 20.04 -32.39
C GLU A 768 -16.51 20.38 -30.88
N HIS A 769 -15.77 21.42 -30.49
CA HIS A 769 -15.54 21.83 -29.09
C HIS A 769 -14.93 20.76 -28.16
N TYR A 770 -14.36 19.70 -28.72
CA TYR A 770 -13.62 18.65 -28.02
C TYR A 770 -12.38 18.23 -28.83
N ALA A 771 -11.48 17.46 -28.22
CA ALA A 771 -10.35 16.84 -28.89
C ALA A 771 -10.14 15.41 -28.36
N TYR A 772 -9.19 14.68 -28.94
CA TYR A 772 -8.71 13.41 -28.40
C TYR A 772 -7.29 13.58 -27.88
N ILE A 773 -7.04 13.15 -26.65
CA ILE A 773 -5.67 12.91 -26.19
C ILE A 773 -5.25 11.52 -26.64
N VAL A 774 -4.15 11.44 -27.39
CA VAL A 774 -3.65 10.21 -28.03
C VAL A 774 -2.29 9.85 -27.47
N PHE A 775 -2.13 8.59 -27.09
CA PHE A 775 -0.90 8.06 -26.51
C PHE A 775 -0.71 6.57 -26.85
N ASP A 776 0.51 6.08 -26.69
CA ASP A 776 0.92 4.70 -27.00
C ASP A 776 1.37 3.97 -25.73
N GLU A 777 1.88 2.75 -25.89
CA GLU A 777 2.29 1.91 -24.78
C GLU A 777 3.43 2.52 -23.95
N HIS A 778 4.39 3.22 -24.60
CA HIS A 778 5.47 3.92 -23.91
C HIS A 778 4.96 4.97 -22.91
N VAL A 779 3.92 5.72 -23.29
CA VAL A 779 3.30 6.72 -22.41
C VAL A 779 2.52 6.04 -21.29
N ARG A 780 1.79 4.95 -21.57
CA ARG A 780 1.02 4.18 -20.59
C ARG A 780 1.91 3.63 -19.48
N VAL A 781 2.98 2.92 -19.84
CA VAL A 781 3.88 2.27 -18.85
C VAL A 781 4.59 3.26 -17.94
N LYS A 782 4.81 4.50 -18.40
CA LYS A 782 5.43 5.59 -17.61
C LYS A 782 4.43 6.42 -16.79
N ASN A 783 3.13 6.19 -16.97
CA ASN A 783 2.06 6.92 -16.29
C ASN A 783 0.93 5.96 -15.89
N LYS A 784 1.03 5.34 -14.70
CA LYS A 784 0.03 4.42 -14.16
C LYS A 784 -1.41 4.94 -14.14
N ALA A 785 -1.61 6.27 -14.14
CA ALA A 785 -2.94 6.87 -14.26
C ALA A 785 -3.67 6.46 -15.56
N ALA A 786 -2.95 6.11 -16.63
CA ALA A 786 -3.54 5.57 -17.85
C ALA A 786 -4.28 4.26 -17.61
N ASP A 787 -3.77 3.38 -16.74
CA ASP A 787 -4.40 2.11 -16.40
C ASP A 787 -5.71 2.31 -15.66
N GLU A 788 -5.78 3.33 -14.81
CA GLU A 788 -7.03 3.73 -14.16
C GLU A 788 -8.08 4.18 -15.18
N TYR A 789 -7.68 4.94 -16.20
CA TYR A 789 -8.60 5.38 -17.26
C TYR A 789 -9.11 4.19 -18.09
N ILE A 790 -8.23 3.21 -18.37
CA ILE A 790 -8.59 1.97 -19.05
C ILE A 790 -9.60 1.18 -18.21
N ALA A 791 -9.30 0.98 -16.93
CA ALA A 791 -10.16 0.24 -16.00
C ALA A 791 -11.54 0.90 -15.83
N LYS A 792 -11.62 2.23 -15.88
CA LYS A 792 -12.88 3.00 -15.83
C LYS A 792 -13.65 3.02 -17.15
N GLY A 793 -13.14 2.39 -18.21
CA GLY A 793 -13.76 2.38 -19.53
C GLY A 793 -13.75 3.74 -20.24
N LEU A 794 -12.83 4.63 -19.87
CA LEU A 794 -12.72 5.97 -20.48
C LEU A 794 -11.88 5.97 -21.77
N VAL A 795 -11.15 4.89 -22.04
CA VAL A 795 -10.14 4.79 -23.10
C VAL A 795 -10.64 3.94 -24.25
N THR A 796 -10.51 4.48 -25.47
CA THR A 796 -10.62 3.70 -26.71
C THR A 796 -9.23 3.22 -27.11
N SER A 797 -9.04 1.90 -27.24
CA SER A 797 -7.74 1.29 -27.57
C SER A 797 -7.79 0.50 -28.87
N ALA A 798 -6.69 0.45 -29.62
CA ALA A 798 -6.53 -0.42 -30.78
C ALA A 798 -5.07 -0.83 -31.00
N SER A 799 -4.82 -1.92 -31.72
CA SER A 799 -3.46 -2.43 -31.93
C SER A 799 -2.65 -1.58 -32.90
N THR A 800 -3.33 -0.84 -33.79
CA THR A 800 -2.70 0.02 -34.80
C THR A 800 -3.35 1.41 -34.85
N PRO A 801 -2.65 2.44 -35.35
CA PRO A 801 -3.25 3.77 -35.53
C PRO A 801 -4.44 3.78 -36.48
N ALA A 802 -4.42 2.95 -37.53
CA ALA A 802 -5.50 2.84 -38.49
C ALA A 802 -6.79 2.28 -37.86
N GLU A 803 -6.66 1.25 -37.01
CA GLU A 803 -7.81 0.73 -36.25
C GLU A 803 -8.33 1.74 -35.24
N LEU A 804 -7.43 2.48 -34.57
CA LEU A 804 -7.83 3.52 -33.62
C LEU A 804 -8.62 4.63 -34.33
N ALA A 805 -8.12 5.08 -35.49
CA ALA A 805 -8.82 6.06 -36.33
C ALA A 805 -10.21 5.57 -36.75
N ALA A 806 -10.32 4.30 -37.16
CA ALA A 806 -11.61 3.71 -37.53
C ALA A 806 -12.61 3.68 -36.35
N LYS A 807 -12.16 3.31 -35.15
CA LYS A 807 -13.00 3.28 -33.94
C LYS A 807 -13.51 4.67 -33.53
N LEU A 808 -12.71 5.70 -33.75
CA LEU A 808 -13.00 7.09 -33.36
C LEU A 808 -13.65 7.92 -34.49
N GLY A 809 -13.75 7.37 -35.69
CA GLY A 809 -14.21 8.10 -36.87
C GLY A 809 -13.25 9.23 -37.28
N LEU A 810 -11.95 9.07 -37.08
CA LEU A 810 -10.91 10.00 -37.56
C LEU A 810 -10.60 9.74 -39.04
N ASP A 811 -10.10 10.75 -39.73
CA ASP A 811 -9.44 10.56 -41.02
C ASP A 811 -8.12 9.78 -40.83
N ALA A 812 -8.10 8.53 -41.28
CA ALA A 812 -6.98 7.62 -41.06
C ALA A 812 -5.69 8.08 -41.76
N GLU A 813 -5.78 8.70 -42.93
CA GLU A 813 -4.61 9.19 -43.67
C GLU A 813 -4.02 10.41 -42.96
N ALA A 814 -4.87 11.37 -42.57
CA ALA A 814 -4.44 12.55 -41.82
C ALA A 814 -3.85 12.17 -40.45
N PHE A 815 -4.47 11.22 -39.74
CA PHE A 815 -3.98 10.76 -38.44
C PHE A 815 -2.62 10.05 -38.54
N GLN A 816 -2.45 9.16 -39.53
CA GLN A 816 -1.17 8.50 -39.78
C GLN A 816 -0.08 9.51 -40.14
N ALA A 817 -0.41 10.51 -40.96
CA ALA A 817 0.52 11.58 -41.31
C ALA A 817 0.89 12.44 -40.09
N THR A 818 -0.05 12.71 -39.19
CA THR A 818 0.19 13.41 -37.92
C THR A 818 1.17 12.67 -37.02
N LEU A 819 0.97 11.37 -36.79
CA LEU A 819 1.89 10.56 -35.98
C LEU A 819 3.28 10.50 -36.61
N THR A 820 3.35 10.33 -37.94
CA THR A 820 4.63 10.29 -38.66
C THR A 820 5.41 11.60 -38.50
N ARG A 821 4.74 12.76 -38.65
CA ARG A 821 5.36 14.08 -38.45
C ARG A 821 5.82 14.26 -36.99
N TYR A 822 4.94 13.99 -36.03
CA TYR A 822 5.26 14.13 -34.61
C TYR A 822 6.45 13.27 -34.18
N ASN A 823 6.49 12.01 -34.62
CA ASN A 823 7.60 11.11 -34.34
C ASN A 823 8.93 11.64 -34.89
N GLY A 824 8.92 12.22 -36.09
CA GLY A 824 10.10 12.90 -36.64
C GLY A 824 10.54 14.13 -35.83
N PHE A 825 9.60 14.88 -35.25
CA PHE A 825 9.92 15.99 -34.34
C PHE A 825 10.53 15.50 -33.03
N VAL A 826 10.05 14.38 -32.48
CA VAL A 826 10.63 13.76 -31.28
C VAL A 826 12.07 13.31 -31.55
N GLU A 827 12.35 12.67 -32.69
CA GLU A 827 13.71 12.26 -33.04
C GLU A 827 14.68 13.45 -33.17
N LYS A 828 14.21 14.55 -33.76
CA LYS A 828 15.00 15.79 -33.91
C LYS A 828 15.08 16.62 -32.63
N GLN A 829 14.22 16.34 -31.65
CA GLN A 829 13.97 17.20 -30.49
C GLN A 829 13.56 18.64 -30.89
N ASP A 830 12.83 18.79 -32.01
CA ASP A 830 12.38 20.08 -32.54
C ASP A 830 11.00 19.93 -33.22
N ASP A 831 9.96 20.51 -32.61
CA ASP A 831 8.59 20.54 -33.15
C ASP A 831 8.38 21.80 -33.98
N GLU A 832 8.70 21.71 -35.27
CA GLU A 832 8.54 22.81 -36.23
C GLU A 832 7.05 23.19 -36.47
N GLU A 833 6.10 22.33 -36.09
CA GLU A 833 4.67 22.52 -36.36
C GLU A 833 4.00 23.45 -35.34
N PHE A 834 4.26 23.23 -34.04
CA PHE A 834 3.65 24.04 -32.96
C PHE A 834 4.64 24.55 -31.92
N GLY A 835 5.95 24.30 -32.09
CA GLY A 835 6.99 24.80 -31.20
C GLY A 835 6.99 24.15 -29.82
N ARG A 836 6.55 22.90 -29.68
CA ARG A 836 6.67 22.12 -28.44
C ARG A 836 8.15 21.87 -28.13
N LYS A 837 8.64 22.45 -27.03
CA LYS A 837 10.04 22.34 -26.59
C LYS A 837 10.28 21.34 -25.45
N THR A 838 9.23 21.01 -24.71
CA THR A 838 9.30 20.08 -23.57
C THR A 838 8.45 18.85 -23.84
N ALA A 839 8.74 17.76 -23.11
CA ALA A 839 8.03 16.50 -23.22
C ALA A 839 8.04 15.85 -24.61
N LEU A 840 9.06 16.10 -25.45
CA LEU A 840 9.35 15.28 -26.64
C LEU A 840 10.09 14.00 -26.20
N ARG A 841 9.38 13.07 -25.55
CA ARG A 841 9.99 11.96 -24.79
C ARG A 841 10.37 10.76 -25.65
N ALA A 842 9.41 10.19 -26.38
CA ALA A 842 9.58 9.03 -27.24
C ALA A 842 8.60 9.11 -28.42
N PRO A 843 8.95 8.57 -29.61
CA PRO A 843 7.99 8.43 -30.70
C PRO A 843 6.76 7.63 -30.26
N LEU A 844 5.57 8.04 -30.70
CA LEU A 844 4.32 7.31 -30.51
C LEU A 844 4.22 6.25 -31.60
N ASN A 845 4.85 5.09 -31.39
CA ASN A 845 4.96 4.02 -32.38
C ASN A 845 4.88 2.60 -31.81
N GLU A 846 4.63 2.42 -30.51
CA GLU A 846 4.47 1.11 -29.88
C GLU A 846 3.00 0.86 -29.50
N GLY A 847 2.36 -0.08 -30.20
CA GLY A 847 1.00 -0.47 -29.88
C GLY A 847 0.90 -1.26 -28.56
N PRO A 848 -0.26 -1.23 -27.88
CA PRO A 848 -1.52 -0.62 -28.31
C PRO A 848 -1.52 0.92 -28.30
N PHE A 849 -2.35 1.50 -29.16
CA PHE A 849 -2.61 2.94 -29.22
C PHE A 849 -3.93 3.25 -28.52
N HIS A 850 -3.94 4.36 -27.80
CA HIS A 850 -5.02 4.76 -26.90
C HIS A 850 -5.49 6.18 -27.20
N ALA A 851 -6.78 6.41 -27.02
CA ALA A 851 -7.37 7.75 -27.08
C ALA A 851 -8.46 7.96 -26.02
N ILE A 852 -8.56 9.18 -25.51
CA ILE A 852 -9.66 9.62 -24.65
C ILE A 852 -10.26 10.90 -25.26
N GLN A 853 -11.57 10.95 -25.44
CA GLN A 853 -12.27 12.16 -25.85
C GLN A 853 -12.33 13.13 -24.66
N ILE A 854 -11.86 14.36 -24.87
CA ILE A 854 -11.72 15.36 -23.81
C ILE A 854 -12.25 16.72 -24.26
N ALA A 855 -12.74 17.50 -23.30
CA ALA A 855 -13.00 18.93 -23.46
C ALA A 855 -12.68 19.66 -22.15
N PRO A 856 -12.62 21.01 -22.14
CA PRO A 856 -12.29 21.72 -20.92
C PRO A 856 -13.39 21.64 -19.85
N GLY A 857 -12.99 21.73 -18.57
CA GLY A 857 -13.92 21.75 -17.42
C GLY A 857 -13.40 22.63 -16.28
N VAL A 858 -14.30 23.15 -15.44
CA VAL A 858 -13.96 23.96 -14.25
C VAL A 858 -13.09 23.14 -13.29
N HIS A 859 -12.03 23.75 -12.76
CA HIS A 859 -11.01 22.99 -12.06
C HIS A 859 -10.47 23.63 -10.78
N HIS A 860 -10.15 24.93 -10.80
CA HIS A 860 -9.52 25.56 -9.64
C HIS A 860 -9.86 27.04 -9.58
N THR A 861 -10.05 27.57 -8.37
CA THR A 861 -10.32 28.99 -8.15
C THR A 861 -9.07 29.64 -7.55
N MET A 862 -8.36 30.45 -8.33
CA MET A 862 -7.12 31.11 -7.87
C MET A 862 -7.42 32.28 -6.92
N GLY A 863 -8.64 32.81 -6.98
CA GLY A 863 -9.14 33.81 -6.06
C GLY A 863 -9.65 33.23 -4.75
N GLY A 864 -9.60 34.04 -3.70
CA GLY A 864 -9.98 33.65 -2.36
C GLY A 864 -9.69 34.74 -1.33
N VAL A 865 -9.63 34.37 -0.07
CA VAL A 865 -9.33 35.30 1.03
C VAL A 865 -7.89 35.77 0.97
N THR A 866 -7.63 37.00 1.43
CA THR A 866 -6.28 37.56 1.45
C THR A 866 -5.54 37.20 2.73
N ILE A 867 -4.27 36.81 2.59
CA ILE A 867 -3.35 36.54 3.71
C ILE A 867 -2.06 37.36 3.59
N ASN A 868 -1.32 37.49 4.69
CA ASN A 868 0.09 37.87 4.64
C ASN A 868 1.01 36.64 4.46
N THR A 869 2.34 36.86 4.43
CA THR A 869 3.34 35.79 4.29
C THR A 869 3.39 34.81 5.45
N ASP A 870 2.79 35.15 6.60
CA ASP A 870 2.65 34.29 7.78
C ASP A 870 1.26 33.65 7.85
N THR A 871 0.50 33.66 6.75
CA THR A 871 -0.84 33.05 6.61
C THR A 871 -1.95 33.66 7.47
N CYS A 872 -1.69 34.77 8.16
CA CYS A 872 -2.73 35.50 8.88
C CYS A 872 -3.74 36.05 7.87
N VAL A 873 -5.03 35.81 8.11
CA VAL A 873 -6.12 36.36 7.31
C VAL A 873 -6.12 37.88 7.45
N LEU A 874 -6.19 38.57 6.33
CA LEU A 874 -6.23 40.03 6.28
C LEU A 874 -7.66 40.51 6.06
N ASN A 875 -8.07 41.50 6.84
CA ASN A 875 -9.34 42.20 6.64
C ASN A 875 -9.32 43.07 5.38
N ALA A 876 -10.47 43.69 5.05
CA ALA A 876 -10.60 44.59 3.90
C ALA A 876 -9.58 45.76 3.90
N ASN A 877 -9.09 46.18 5.08
CA ASN A 877 -8.08 47.22 5.26
C ASN A 877 -6.63 46.69 5.29
N LYS A 878 -6.42 45.41 4.93
CA LYS A 878 -5.11 44.72 4.93
C LYS A 878 -4.45 44.59 6.30
N GLN A 879 -5.23 44.60 7.38
CA GLN A 879 -4.77 44.33 8.74
C GLN A 879 -5.06 42.87 9.09
N ALA A 880 -4.14 42.22 9.83
CA ALA A 880 -4.33 40.84 10.27
C ALA A 880 -5.50 40.73 11.26
N ILE A 881 -6.33 39.71 11.10
CA ILE A 881 -7.40 39.34 12.03
C ILE A 881 -6.78 38.38 13.07
N PRO A 882 -6.67 38.77 14.35
CA PRO A 882 -5.98 37.95 15.35
C PRO A 882 -6.63 36.57 15.53
N GLY A 883 -5.82 35.52 15.41
CA GLY A 883 -6.24 34.13 15.55
C GLY A 883 -6.86 33.50 14.30
N ALA A 884 -7.05 34.24 13.21
CA ALA A 884 -7.55 33.70 11.94
C ALA A 884 -6.42 33.48 10.94
N TYR A 885 -6.25 32.23 10.49
CA TYR A 885 -5.28 31.81 9.49
C TYR A 885 -5.99 31.10 8.32
N ALA A 886 -5.38 31.10 7.14
CA ALA A 886 -5.91 30.38 5.99
C ALA A 886 -4.80 29.80 5.10
N ALA A 887 -5.05 28.63 4.51
CA ALA A 887 -4.09 27.93 3.67
C ALA A 887 -4.74 27.11 2.55
N GLY A 888 -4.03 26.97 1.42
CA GLY A 888 -4.50 26.25 0.24
C GLY A 888 -5.47 27.06 -0.63
N GLU A 889 -6.28 26.38 -1.44
CA GLU A 889 -7.13 26.99 -2.49
C GLU A 889 -8.19 27.99 -1.97
N VAL A 890 -8.44 28.05 -0.66
CA VAL A 890 -9.31 29.10 -0.08
C VAL A 890 -8.67 30.50 -0.17
N VAL A 891 -7.35 30.57 -0.37
CA VAL A 891 -6.54 31.79 -0.38
C VAL A 891 -6.34 32.33 -1.79
N GLY A 892 -6.53 33.64 -1.94
CA GLY A 892 -6.27 34.36 -3.19
C GLY A 892 -4.88 35.00 -3.28
N GLY A 893 -4.44 35.31 -4.49
CA GLY A 893 -3.23 36.11 -4.75
C GLY A 893 -1.93 35.32 -4.92
N ILE A 894 -1.87 34.02 -4.55
CA ILE A 894 -0.66 33.20 -4.74
C ILE A 894 -0.44 32.90 -6.23
N HIS A 895 -1.51 32.49 -6.93
CA HIS A 895 -1.43 31.96 -8.30
C HIS A 895 -1.75 33.00 -9.39
N GLY A 896 -2.24 34.19 -9.01
CA GLY A 896 -2.58 35.25 -9.96
C GLY A 896 -3.63 34.81 -10.99
N GLY A 897 -3.47 35.24 -12.23
CA GLY A 897 -4.46 35.03 -13.30
C GLY A 897 -4.46 33.64 -13.94
N ASN A 898 -3.53 32.74 -13.58
CA ASN A 898 -3.51 31.35 -14.02
C ASN A 898 -2.49 30.53 -13.22
N ARG A 899 -2.93 29.40 -12.67
CA ARG A 899 -2.08 28.49 -11.89
C ARG A 899 -1.32 27.49 -12.77
N ILE A 900 -0.01 27.35 -12.54
CA ILE A 900 0.82 26.30 -13.17
C ILE A 900 0.48 24.91 -12.60
N GLY A 901 0.53 23.88 -13.45
CA GLY A 901 0.33 22.47 -13.03
C GLY A 901 1.31 22.10 -11.92
N GLY A 902 0.84 21.41 -10.87
CA GLY A 902 1.66 21.06 -9.70
C GLY A 902 1.83 22.13 -8.61
N ASN A 903 1.59 23.42 -8.90
CA ASN A 903 1.73 24.48 -7.88
C ASN A 903 0.69 24.39 -6.76
N ALA A 904 -0.52 23.85 -7.01
CA ALA A 904 -1.53 23.67 -5.96
C ALA A 904 -1.08 22.68 -4.89
N VAL A 905 -0.44 21.57 -5.29
CA VAL A 905 0.04 20.56 -4.33
C VAL A 905 1.19 21.11 -3.50
N ALA A 906 2.05 21.96 -4.11
CA ALA A 906 3.08 22.66 -3.36
C ALA A 906 2.47 23.66 -2.36
N ASP A 907 1.50 24.47 -2.82
CA ASP A 907 0.83 25.50 -2.02
C ASP A 907 0.22 24.92 -0.75
N ILE A 908 -0.59 23.86 -0.87
CA ILE A 908 -1.27 23.26 0.27
C ILE A 908 -0.28 22.77 1.34
N ILE A 909 0.87 22.21 0.97
CA ILE A 909 1.86 21.74 1.96
C ILE A 909 2.64 22.92 2.54
N ILE A 910 3.08 23.86 1.71
CA ILE A 910 3.88 25.02 2.14
C ILE A 910 3.07 25.91 3.09
N PHE A 911 1.90 26.37 2.65
CA PHE A 911 1.08 27.29 3.43
C PHE A 911 0.30 26.57 4.53
N GLY A 912 -0.02 25.28 4.36
CA GLY A 912 -0.58 24.45 5.43
C GLY A 912 0.38 24.35 6.61
N THR A 913 1.62 23.89 6.38
CA THR A 913 2.63 23.81 7.44
C THR A 913 2.92 25.18 8.07
N LEU A 914 3.01 26.24 7.25
CA LEU A 914 3.23 27.59 7.78
C LEU A 914 2.07 28.06 8.68
N ALA A 915 0.82 27.84 8.28
CA ALA A 915 -0.35 28.18 9.10
C ALA A 915 -0.39 27.38 10.40
N GLY A 916 -0.08 26.08 10.35
CA GLY A 916 0.03 25.24 11.54
C GLY A 916 1.02 25.79 12.57
N ARG A 917 2.22 26.15 12.11
CA ARG A 917 3.26 26.73 12.95
C ARG A 917 2.83 28.06 13.58
N GLN A 918 2.27 28.97 12.78
CA GLN A 918 1.89 30.30 13.25
C GLN A 918 0.72 30.24 14.24
N ALA A 919 -0.27 29.38 13.99
CA ALA A 919 -1.38 29.16 14.90
C ALA A 919 -0.93 28.54 16.24
N ALA A 920 -0.04 27.54 16.21
CA ALA A 920 0.51 26.93 17.42
C ALA A 920 1.34 27.92 18.26
N GLN A 921 2.19 28.72 17.61
CA GLN A 921 2.98 29.76 18.28
C GLN A 921 2.09 30.82 18.93
N ARG A 922 1.03 31.27 18.23
CA ARG A 922 0.06 32.19 18.82
C ARG A 922 -0.64 31.57 20.02
N ALA A 923 -1.11 30.33 19.89
CA ALA A 923 -1.78 29.64 20.98
C ALA A 923 -0.91 29.71 22.23
N GLN A 924 0.36 29.29 22.18
CA GLN A 924 1.29 29.33 23.32
C GLN A 924 1.45 30.71 23.99
N GLN A 925 1.23 31.81 23.27
CA GLN A 925 1.37 33.18 23.77
C GLN A 925 0.09 33.74 24.40
N VAL A 926 -1.08 33.17 24.10
CA VAL A 926 -2.38 33.64 24.59
C VAL A 926 -2.85 32.71 25.73
N PRO A 927 -2.94 33.19 26.99
CA PRO A 927 -3.46 32.40 28.11
C PRO A 927 -4.97 32.16 27.99
N TRP A 928 -5.45 30.99 28.42
CA TRP A 928 -6.89 30.68 28.54
C TRP A 928 -7.65 31.65 29.46
N ALA A 929 -6.95 32.31 30.39
CA ALA A 929 -7.50 33.22 31.39
C ALA A 929 -8.11 34.53 30.83
N MET A 930 -8.08 34.76 29.51
CA MET A 930 -8.84 35.84 28.86
C MET A 930 -10.24 35.44 28.38
N LEU A 931 -10.70 34.22 28.66
CA LEU A 931 -12.02 33.70 28.21
C LEU A 931 -12.96 33.26 29.37
N GLU A 932 -12.65 33.61 30.62
CA GLU A 932 -13.49 33.28 31.80
C GLU A 932 -14.34 34.45 32.32
N SER A 933 -14.40 35.58 31.60
CA SER A 933 -15.26 36.71 31.98
C SER A 933 -16.29 37.05 30.90
N ALA A 934 -17.27 36.15 30.69
CA ALA A 934 -18.59 36.47 30.14
C ALA A 934 -19.64 35.44 30.58
#